data_AF-A0AAE6G0B4-F1
#
_entry.id   AF-A0AAE6G0B4-F1
#
_cell.length_a   1.000
_cell.length_b   1.000
_cell.length_c   1.000
_cell.angle_alpha   90.00
_cell.angle_beta   90.00
_cell.angle_gamma   90.00
#
_symmetry.space_group_name_H-M   'P 1'
#
loop_
_entity.id
_entity.type
_entity.pdbx_description
1 polymer ?
#
loop_
_entity_poly.entity_id
_entity_poly.type
_entity_poly.pdbx_seq_one_letter_code
_entity_poly.pdbx_strand_id
1 'polypeptide(L)'
;MPDTLSVDANSKQRQSILGRGREDPFTFGARAEDHTHSMAGFRFCSALLLMFALTSSAHAAEAGPPVNVLDGWRFRWGDSPVGSEGTPLWAKETGDSKEWRTTPALAAPEGRGDHKFMWLSIPIPDGGWTDPALYLGEITHAIEVYANGQHIYTSGKIRPDSYEIGENLSWHIVPLPRDAQGKRVLLRIQSSNPNIGVSQAAQVGSKYDLLVYVTRQGQAPFVICCLLLAVALGAGGAFALHWRRRMLAGLAVSAASGGLILLGLSGMPTALWGSSATATLGTTMGIFLLVAGLMEFVSDALLDNRRGWFQKAAMVFSPVAGVCALATLLDLGIGQRILVPFLPMAMVVLLVVLSVALTQAWLGNPDARLFVGGFAGLVLSIVLTILPVIGLVGWSLGNVTHWGYVALTLSLLGIVTRRSIMVVRTLEAHTHQLEARAQEVRNLAERMGNGAGELSTVVQQLRSSSDEQTEGVSRQAVALQEAEQTVKEIRRSSQMTAEKASALAASAESAEQVGREGTAALERTLSDLAAIRTEVSDMARRIFALDERTREVSGIVDSVKDLADQSNMLAINAAIEAARSGESGRGFGVVAREMRGLADQSIQATHRIREVLDGVSNSMREAARSSEKGDERVRLSLDAVRTSSAQFQQLADIIGDTSSSVRQITAAVSAQDAGTHQMAQAIQELSGQMQRTLKTVQETQEATRSVQSLAESMSGMASQTLKAEGLSVPATQAQAR
;
A
#
# COMPACT_ATOMS: atom_id res chain seq x y z
N MET A 1 -42.30 -4.74 -33.39
CA MET A 1 -42.88 -3.51 -32.82
C MET A 1 -42.38 -3.42 -31.39
N PRO A 2 -41.80 -2.29 -30.95
CA PRO A 2 -42.36 -0.95 -31.17
C PRO A 2 -41.64 -0.09 -32.22
N ASP A 3 -42.35 0.92 -32.68
CA ASP A 3 -41.92 1.97 -33.60
C ASP A 3 -41.43 3.22 -32.83
N THR A 4 -40.38 3.87 -33.37
CA THR A 4 -40.24 5.31 -33.72
C THR A 4 -40.88 6.42 -32.84
N LEU A 5 -40.39 7.64 -32.67
CA LEU A 5 -39.30 8.50 -33.24
C LEU A 5 -38.83 9.44 -32.09
N SER A 6 -37.64 10.04 -32.07
CA SER A 6 -37.22 11.25 -32.82
C SER A 6 -35.96 11.82 -32.11
N VAL A 7 -35.07 12.66 -32.65
CA VAL A 7 -34.77 13.15 -34.00
C VAL A 7 -33.37 13.81 -33.96
N ASP A 8 -32.57 13.64 -35.02
CA ASP A 8 -31.41 14.47 -35.45
C ASP A 8 -30.23 14.81 -34.48
N ALA A 9 -29.00 15.11 -34.93
CA ALA A 9 -28.52 15.35 -36.29
C ALA A 9 -27.06 14.92 -36.53
N ASN A 10 -26.74 14.79 -37.82
CA ASN A 10 -25.43 15.10 -38.42
C ASN A 10 -24.25 14.15 -38.17
N SER A 11 -24.32 12.97 -38.80
CA SER A 11 -23.11 12.25 -39.21
C SER A 11 -22.59 12.80 -40.54
N LYS A 12 -21.35 13.29 -40.58
CA LYS A 12 -20.57 13.34 -41.82
C LYS A 12 -19.09 13.03 -41.60
N GLN A 13 -18.66 12.01 -42.34
CA GLN A 13 -17.30 11.70 -42.80
C GLN A 13 -16.25 11.17 -41.81
N ARG A 14 -16.11 9.84 -41.88
CA ARG A 14 -14.94 9.04 -41.47
C ARG A 14 -13.71 9.33 -42.35
N GLN A 15 -12.52 9.13 -41.76
CA GLN A 15 -11.33 8.43 -42.33
C GLN A 15 -10.95 8.78 -43.79
N SER A 16 -9.80 9.41 -44.10
CA SER A 16 -8.41 8.90 -43.94
C SER A 16 -7.46 9.78 -44.82
N ILE A 17 -6.12 9.64 -44.96
CA ILE A 17 -5.11 8.68 -44.46
C ILE A 17 -3.69 9.35 -44.45
N LEU A 18 -2.73 8.77 -43.71
CA LEU A 18 -1.24 8.90 -43.76
C LEU A 18 -0.54 10.19 -44.26
N GLY A 19 0.41 10.72 -43.45
CA GLY A 19 1.71 11.16 -43.99
C GLY A 19 2.44 12.32 -43.30
N ARG A 20 3.47 12.00 -42.48
CA ARG A 20 4.54 12.89 -41.95
C ARG A 20 4.08 14.08 -41.07
N GLY A 21 4.76 14.43 -39.98
CA GLY A 21 5.90 13.79 -39.33
C GLY A 21 6.27 14.49 -38.02
N ARG A 22 6.93 13.74 -37.12
CA ARG A 22 7.84 14.16 -36.04
C ARG A 22 7.81 15.65 -35.62
N GLU A 23 7.13 15.96 -34.52
CA GLU A 23 7.61 16.88 -33.47
C GLU A 23 6.73 16.81 -32.21
N ASP A 24 7.34 16.42 -31.09
CA ASP A 24 6.91 16.68 -29.70
C ASP A 24 7.98 17.62 -29.10
N PRO A 25 7.72 18.41 -28.03
CA PRO A 25 6.60 18.27 -27.09
C PRO A 25 5.83 19.58 -26.77
N PHE A 26 4.79 19.41 -25.95
CA PHE A 26 4.02 20.45 -25.26
C PHE A 26 4.86 21.62 -24.70
N THR A 27 4.66 22.82 -25.24
CA THR A 27 5.12 24.07 -24.62
C THR A 27 4.20 24.46 -23.45
N PHE A 28 4.60 24.16 -22.23
CA PHE A 28 3.95 24.69 -21.02
C PHE A 28 4.32 26.18 -20.87
N GLY A 29 3.34 27.07 -20.94
CA GLY A 29 3.53 28.53 -20.85
C GLY A 29 3.90 29.02 -19.46
N ALA A 30 5.12 28.74 -19.00
CA ALA A 30 5.63 29.13 -17.69
C ALA A 30 6.44 30.45 -17.75
N ARG A 31 5.72 31.57 -17.86
CA ARG A 31 6.03 32.90 -17.30
C ARG A 31 7.52 33.27 -17.10
N ALA A 32 8.24 33.53 -18.20
CA ALA A 32 9.61 34.02 -18.18
C ALA A 32 9.69 35.56 -18.29
N GLU A 33 9.20 36.30 -17.29
CA GLU A 33 9.26 37.78 -17.28
C GLU A 33 9.94 38.43 -16.04
N ASP A 34 10.11 37.73 -14.90
CA ASP A 34 10.55 38.38 -13.65
C ASP A 34 12.09 38.51 -13.45
N HIS A 35 12.92 37.90 -14.30
CA HIS A 35 14.38 37.91 -14.08
C HIS A 35 15.14 39.13 -14.64
N THR A 36 14.52 39.95 -15.49
CA THR A 36 15.17 41.13 -16.10
C THR A 36 15.17 42.36 -15.20
N HIS A 37 14.13 42.54 -14.37
CA HIS A 37 13.99 43.73 -13.53
C HIS A 37 14.97 43.78 -12.34
N SER A 38 15.38 42.63 -11.80
CA SER A 38 16.33 42.58 -10.67
C SER A 38 17.76 43.03 -11.05
N MET A 39 18.25 42.68 -12.25
CA MET A 39 19.58 43.09 -12.71
C MET A 39 19.67 44.58 -13.07
N ALA A 40 18.57 45.21 -13.46
CA ALA A 40 18.56 46.62 -13.88
C ALA A 40 18.90 47.58 -12.72
N GLY A 41 18.27 47.38 -11.55
CA GLY A 41 18.52 48.22 -10.36
C GLY A 41 19.96 48.11 -9.85
N PHE A 42 20.53 46.90 -9.85
CA PHE A 42 21.91 46.68 -9.41
C PHE A 42 22.94 47.39 -10.31
N ARG A 43 22.72 47.34 -11.64
CA ARG A 43 23.56 48.05 -12.62
C ARG A 43 23.47 49.57 -12.46
N PHE A 44 22.29 50.13 -12.22
CA PHE A 44 22.11 51.58 -12.04
C PHE A 44 22.84 52.11 -10.80
N CYS A 45 22.72 51.45 -9.64
CA CYS A 45 23.44 51.86 -8.43
C CYS A 45 24.97 51.72 -8.58
N SER A 46 25.45 50.63 -9.19
CA SER A 46 26.89 50.45 -9.42
C SER A 46 27.49 51.48 -10.40
N ALA A 47 26.74 51.90 -11.42
CA ALA A 47 27.13 52.98 -12.31
C ALA A 47 27.19 54.35 -11.61
N LEU A 48 26.23 54.64 -10.71
CA LEU A 48 26.22 55.87 -9.91
C LEU A 48 27.42 55.96 -8.96
N LEU A 49 27.78 54.83 -8.34
CA LEU A 49 28.94 54.71 -7.45
C LEU A 49 30.27 54.82 -8.20
N LEU A 50 30.37 54.24 -9.40
CA LEU A 50 31.52 54.43 -10.29
C LEU A 50 31.65 55.88 -10.76
N MET A 51 30.55 56.58 -11.07
CA MET A 51 30.60 58.02 -11.37
C MET A 51 31.12 58.84 -10.19
N PHE A 52 30.64 58.59 -8.96
CA PHE A 52 31.12 59.31 -7.77
C PHE A 52 32.58 58.97 -7.38
N ALA A 53 33.06 57.77 -7.68
CA ALA A 53 34.46 57.42 -7.51
C ALA A 53 35.36 58.15 -8.54
N LEU A 54 34.90 58.30 -9.79
CA LEU A 54 35.66 58.89 -10.89
C LEU A 54 35.70 60.42 -10.87
N THR A 55 34.74 61.11 -10.25
CA THR A 55 34.75 62.59 -10.13
C THR A 55 35.79 63.13 -9.14
N SER A 56 36.43 62.26 -8.34
CA SER A 56 37.51 62.61 -7.40
C SER A 56 38.77 63.20 -8.06
N SER A 57 38.90 63.08 -9.39
CA SER A 57 40.11 63.45 -10.16
C SER A 57 40.05 64.82 -10.86
N ALA A 58 38.99 65.61 -10.66
CA ALA A 58 38.89 66.94 -11.25
C ALA A 58 39.88 67.93 -10.58
N HIS A 59 40.96 68.27 -11.29
CA HIS A 59 41.86 69.36 -10.90
C HIS A 59 41.17 70.71 -11.15
N ALA A 60 40.90 71.46 -10.08
CA ALA A 60 40.69 72.91 -10.15
C ALA A 60 42.06 73.60 -9.95
N ALA A 61 42.34 74.64 -10.73
CA ALA A 61 43.66 75.26 -10.80
C ALA A 61 43.85 76.41 -9.81
N GLU A 62 45.10 76.61 -9.39
CA GLU A 62 45.66 77.88 -8.91
C GLU A 62 44.97 78.60 -7.73
N ALA A 63 44.94 77.94 -6.58
CA ALA A 63 45.03 78.61 -5.28
C ALA A 63 45.96 77.81 -4.34
N GLY A 64 46.67 78.50 -3.45
CA GLY A 64 47.66 77.87 -2.57
C GLY A 64 47.00 76.95 -1.53
N PRO A 65 47.63 75.82 -1.17
CA PRO A 65 47.05 74.90 -0.18
C PRO A 65 46.83 75.62 1.16
N PRO A 66 45.76 75.28 1.91
CA PRO A 66 45.45 75.94 3.17
C PRO A 66 46.58 75.72 4.18
N VAL A 67 46.99 76.82 4.81
CA VAL A 67 48.14 76.88 5.72
C VAL A 67 47.69 76.45 7.11
N ASN A 68 48.33 75.42 7.66
CA ASN A 68 48.11 75.01 9.05
C ASN A 68 48.58 76.12 10.00
N VAL A 69 47.68 76.60 10.86
CA VAL A 69 47.98 77.63 11.86
C VAL A 69 48.08 76.98 13.23
N LEU A 70 49.23 76.35 13.48
CA LEU A 70 49.48 75.58 14.71
C LEU A 70 50.47 76.26 15.68
N ASP A 71 51.15 77.31 15.24
CA ASP A 71 52.15 78.02 16.02
C ASP A 71 51.63 79.35 16.56
N GLY A 72 52.22 79.80 17.68
CA GLY A 72 52.00 81.14 18.21
C GLY A 72 50.61 81.41 18.80
N TRP A 73 49.84 80.37 19.14
CA TRP A 73 48.55 80.50 19.83
C TRP A 73 48.74 81.07 21.24
N ARG A 74 47.80 81.94 21.65
CA ARG A 74 47.74 82.47 23.02
C ARG A 74 46.34 82.35 23.59
N PHE A 75 46.21 82.21 24.89
CA PHE A 75 44.92 82.11 25.59
C PHE A 75 44.86 83.01 26.82
N ARG A 76 43.65 83.28 27.27
CA ARG A 76 43.31 83.97 28.51
C ARG A 76 42.06 83.33 29.12
N TRP A 77 42.10 82.99 30.40
CA TRP A 77 40.95 82.46 31.13
C TRP A 77 40.06 83.58 31.67
N GLY A 78 38.77 83.27 31.85
CA GLY A 78 37.75 84.23 32.27
C GLY A 78 37.06 84.87 31.07
N ASP A 79 36.12 85.77 31.36
CA ASP A 79 35.38 86.52 30.33
C ASP A 79 35.76 88.00 30.35
N SER A 80 35.66 88.63 29.19
CA SER A 80 36.01 90.03 29.02
C SER A 80 34.93 90.94 29.61
N PRO A 81 35.30 92.01 30.33
CA PRO A 81 34.36 93.08 30.63
C PRO A 81 33.79 93.66 29.32
N VAL A 82 32.55 94.13 29.35
CA VAL A 82 31.85 94.68 28.18
C VAL A 82 31.97 96.21 28.18
N GLY A 83 32.39 96.79 27.06
CA GLY A 83 32.48 98.24 26.90
C GLY A 83 31.12 98.91 26.69
N SER A 84 31.09 100.24 26.70
CA SER A 84 29.86 101.04 26.50
C SER A 84 29.11 100.79 25.18
N GLU A 85 29.78 100.21 24.18
CA GLU A 85 29.22 99.84 22.88
C GLU A 85 28.74 98.37 22.81
N GLY A 86 28.65 97.66 23.94
CA GLY A 86 28.25 96.24 23.97
C GLY A 86 29.31 95.25 23.44
N THR A 87 30.43 95.74 22.92
CA THR A 87 31.57 94.92 22.46
C THR A 87 32.49 94.58 23.64
N PRO A 88 32.98 93.32 23.78
CA PRO A 88 33.93 92.99 24.84
C PRO A 88 35.25 93.75 24.69
N LEU A 89 35.80 94.28 25.79
CA LEU A 89 37.04 95.06 25.78
C LEU A 89 38.23 94.28 25.21
N TRP A 90 38.40 93.00 25.56
CA TRP A 90 39.50 92.18 25.05
C TRP A 90 39.42 91.95 23.54
N ALA A 91 38.25 92.06 22.92
CA ALA A 91 38.11 91.97 21.46
C ALA A 91 38.83 93.10 20.71
N LYS A 92 39.08 94.25 21.39
CA LYS A 92 39.81 95.40 20.86
C LYS A 92 41.31 95.39 21.20
N GLU A 93 41.81 94.40 21.96
CA GLU A 93 43.25 94.22 22.24
C GLU A 93 43.95 93.46 21.10
N THR A 94 45.22 93.77 20.83
CA THR A 94 46.03 93.03 19.83
C THR A 94 46.55 91.67 20.34
N GLY A 95 46.24 91.29 21.58
CA GLY A 95 46.69 90.02 22.19
C GLY A 95 48.13 90.05 22.76
N ASP A 96 48.78 91.21 22.79
CA ASP A 96 50.16 91.41 23.29
C ASP A 96 50.24 91.96 24.74
N SER A 97 49.11 92.07 25.44
CA SER A 97 49.12 92.43 26.86
C SER A 97 49.73 91.30 27.72
N LYS A 98 50.38 91.64 28.84
CA LYS A 98 51.09 90.69 29.74
C LYS A 98 50.21 89.58 30.34
N GLU A 99 48.90 89.66 30.15
CA GLU A 99 47.91 88.72 30.70
C GLU A 99 47.62 87.53 29.76
N TRP A 100 48.07 87.59 28.50
CA TRP A 100 47.96 86.48 27.55
C TRP A 100 49.08 85.45 27.73
N ARG A 101 48.72 84.17 27.81
CA ARG A 101 49.66 83.04 27.95
C ARG A 101 49.78 82.27 26.65
N THR A 102 50.93 81.68 26.33
CA THR A 102 51.11 80.81 25.16
C THR A 102 50.54 79.42 25.40
N THR A 103 49.93 78.81 24.38
CA THR A 103 49.48 77.41 24.40
C THR A 103 49.92 76.69 23.13
N PRO A 104 50.24 75.38 23.17
CA PRO A 104 50.22 74.57 21.96
C PRO A 104 48.84 74.63 21.29
N ALA A 105 48.81 74.65 19.96
CA ALA A 105 47.55 74.61 19.23
C ALA A 105 46.86 73.24 19.34
N LEU A 106 45.54 73.26 19.18
CA LEU A 106 44.67 72.06 19.20
C LEU A 106 44.68 71.23 20.50
N ALA A 107 45.31 71.74 21.57
CA ALA A 107 45.33 71.17 22.90
C ALA A 107 44.57 72.07 23.89
N ALA A 108 44.01 71.47 24.94
CA ALA A 108 43.38 72.22 26.02
C ALA A 108 44.44 72.96 26.86
N PRO A 109 44.35 74.29 27.06
CA PRO A 109 45.36 75.02 27.83
C PRO A 109 45.35 74.67 29.32
N GLU A 110 46.50 74.82 29.98
CA GLU A 110 46.64 74.55 31.41
C GLU A 110 45.97 75.63 32.30
N GLY A 111 45.59 75.22 33.52
CA GLY A 111 45.19 76.15 34.58
C GLY A 111 43.76 76.70 34.54
N ARG A 112 42.80 75.94 34.00
CA ARG A 112 41.38 76.36 33.85
C ARG A 112 40.65 76.73 35.15
N GLY A 113 40.86 75.98 36.24
CA GLY A 113 40.03 76.11 37.45
C GLY A 113 38.53 76.03 37.12
N ASP A 114 37.73 76.91 37.73
CA ASP A 114 36.28 77.01 37.51
C ASP A 114 35.88 77.93 36.33
N HIS A 115 36.84 78.34 35.47
CA HIS A 115 36.54 79.25 34.36
C HIS A 115 35.69 78.56 33.27
N LYS A 116 34.47 79.10 33.08
CA LYS A 116 33.53 78.74 32.00
C LYS A 116 33.82 79.42 30.66
N PHE A 117 34.68 80.44 30.66
CA PHE A 117 35.03 81.22 29.48
C PHE A 117 36.53 81.17 29.22
N MET A 118 36.89 81.04 27.96
CA MET A 118 38.26 81.11 27.46
C MET A 118 38.29 82.02 26.23
N TRP A 119 39.23 82.94 26.23
CA TRP A 119 39.59 83.71 25.05
C TRP A 119 40.83 83.09 24.42
N LEU A 120 40.76 82.77 23.14
CA LEU A 120 41.82 82.17 22.35
C LEU A 120 42.21 83.10 21.21
N SER A 121 43.50 83.43 21.11
CA SER A 121 44.06 84.34 20.12
C SER A 121 44.90 83.54 19.12
N ILE A 122 44.46 83.51 17.87
CA ILE A 122 45.07 82.76 16.77
C ILE A 122 45.74 83.76 15.80
N PRO A 123 47.05 83.61 15.48
CA PRO A 123 47.70 84.48 14.51
C PRO A 123 47.29 84.10 13.08
N ILE A 124 46.87 85.07 12.28
CA ILE A 124 46.54 84.87 10.87
C ILE A 124 47.76 85.30 10.04
N PRO A 125 48.45 84.37 9.36
CA PRO A 125 49.57 84.74 8.48
C PRO A 125 49.09 85.65 7.34
N ASP A 126 50.00 86.44 6.77
CA ASP A 126 49.70 87.19 5.55
C ASP A 126 49.91 86.27 4.33
N GLY A 127 48.81 85.93 3.66
CA GLY A 127 48.79 84.97 2.55
C GLY A 127 48.26 85.54 1.24
N GLY A 128 47.95 86.85 1.18
CA GLY A 128 47.42 87.52 -0.02
C GLY A 128 46.05 87.03 -0.48
N TRP A 129 45.26 86.37 0.38
CA TRP A 129 43.97 85.78 0.00
C TRP A 129 42.92 86.85 -0.29
N THR A 130 42.13 86.63 -1.35
CA THR A 130 41.04 87.54 -1.78
C THR A 130 39.74 87.37 -0.99
N ASP A 131 39.50 86.18 -0.44
CA ASP A 131 38.41 85.82 0.48
C ASP A 131 39.00 84.91 1.60
N PRO A 132 39.77 85.48 2.55
CA PRO A 132 40.42 84.71 3.60
C PRO A 132 39.38 84.11 4.54
N ALA A 133 39.57 82.85 4.91
CA ALA A 133 38.78 82.20 5.95
C ALA A 133 39.67 81.37 6.88
N LEU A 134 39.24 81.26 8.14
CA LEU A 134 39.82 80.41 9.16
C LEU A 134 38.95 79.16 9.30
N TYR A 135 39.45 78.04 8.80
CA TYR A 135 38.91 76.74 9.14
C TYR A 135 39.35 76.35 10.55
N LEU A 136 38.36 76.02 11.36
CA LEU A 136 38.50 75.41 12.66
C LEU A 136 37.90 74.01 12.54
N GLY A 137 38.59 73.00 13.04
CA GLY A 137 38.08 71.65 13.16
C GLY A 137 36.97 71.56 14.20
N GLU A 138 36.82 70.41 14.85
CA GLU A 138 35.73 70.19 15.79
C GLU A 138 35.83 71.12 17.02
N ILE A 139 34.79 71.94 17.20
CA ILE A 139 34.57 72.77 18.39
C ILE A 139 33.22 72.37 18.98
N THR A 140 33.24 71.73 20.15
CA THR A 140 32.03 71.15 20.76
C THR A 140 31.20 72.15 21.59
N HIS A 141 31.32 73.46 21.31
CA HIS A 141 30.93 74.55 22.22
C HIS A 141 30.39 75.80 21.51
N ALA A 142 29.77 76.70 22.27
CA ALA A 142 29.36 78.01 21.77
C ALA A 142 30.58 78.94 21.59
N ILE A 143 30.70 79.54 20.40
CA ILE A 143 31.79 80.45 20.04
C ILE A 143 31.30 81.76 19.45
N GLU A 144 32.02 82.82 19.79
CA GLU A 144 31.98 84.13 19.13
C GLU A 144 33.40 84.47 18.66
N VAL A 145 33.54 84.91 17.41
CA VAL A 145 34.83 85.24 16.79
C VAL A 145 34.88 86.71 16.46
N TYR A 146 36.00 87.34 16.80
CA TYR A 146 36.26 88.76 16.66
C TYR A 146 37.54 88.99 15.85
N ALA A 147 37.49 89.95 14.94
CA ALA A 147 38.64 90.44 14.19
C ALA A 147 38.61 91.98 14.18
N ASN A 148 39.76 92.63 14.38
CA ASN A 148 39.88 94.09 14.36
C ASN A 148 38.89 94.83 15.29
N GLY A 149 38.56 94.24 16.45
CA GLY A 149 37.58 94.83 17.39
C GLY A 149 36.11 94.65 17.00
N GLN A 150 35.80 93.98 15.88
CA GLN A 150 34.45 93.71 15.43
C GLN A 150 34.10 92.22 15.54
N HIS A 151 32.83 91.93 15.84
CA HIS A 151 32.30 90.57 15.85
C HIS A 151 32.02 90.10 14.42
N ILE A 152 32.58 88.96 14.01
CA ILE A 152 32.53 88.45 12.63
C ILE A 152 31.81 87.11 12.47
N TYR A 153 31.67 86.30 13.52
CA TYR A 153 31.05 84.97 13.44
C TYR A 153 30.57 84.48 14.81
N THR A 154 29.33 83.98 14.88
CA THR A 154 28.80 83.24 16.04
C THR A 154 28.46 81.82 15.60
N SER A 155 28.69 80.84 16.48
CA SER A 155 28.06 79.52 16.33
C SER A 155 27.66 78.97 17.70
N GLY A 156 26.40 78.56 17.86
CA GLY A 156 25.79 78.31 19.17
C GLY A 156 25.26 79.59 19.84
N LYS A 157 24.91 79.51 21.13
CA LYS A 157 24.35 80.63 21.91
C LYS A 157 25.06 80.77 23.25
N ILE A 158 25.91 81.80 23.37
CA ILE A 158 26.58 82.15 24.62
C ILE A 158 25.56 82.70 25.64
N ARG A 159 25.64 82.25 26.89
CA ARG A 159 24.74 82.65 28.00
C ARG A 159 25.54 82.78 29.30
N PRO A 160 25.73 83.99 29.86
CA PRO A 160 26.59 84.21 31.03
C PRO A 160 26.28 83.29 32.23
N ASP A 161 24.99 83.16 32.58
CA ASP A 161 24.54 82.51 33.82
C ASP A 161 23.98 81.08 33.62
N SER A 162 24.10 80.49 32.42
CA SER A 162 23.44 79.22 32.08
C SER A 162 24.40 78.20 31.48
N TYR A 163 23.97 76.94 31.43
CA TYR A 163 24.62 75.92 30.63
C TYR A 163 24.39 76.21 29.14
N GLU A 164 25.41 75.98 28.31
CA GLU A 164 25.29 76.12 26.86
C GLU A 164 24.30 75.11 26.26
N ILE A 165 23.74 75.50 25.13
CA ILE A 165 23.15 74.58 24.17
C ILE A 165 24.17 74.46 23.04
N GLY A 166 25.00 73.41 23.11
CA GLY A 166 25.98 73.10 22.07
C GLY A 166 25.27 72.62 20.80
N GLU A 167 25.05 73.53 19.85
CA GLU A 167 24.56 73.20 18.49
C GLU A 167 25.72 72.75 17.55
N ASN A 168 26.97 72.79 18.04
CA ASN A 168 28.19 72.48 17.29
C ASN A 168 28.81 71.13 17.71
N LEU A 169 28.75 70.14 16.82
CA LEU A 169 29.64 68.97 16.76
C LEU A 169 30.20 68.91 15.33
N SER A 170 30.72 70.05 14.87
CA SER A 170 31.10 70.28 13.48
C SER A 170 32.34 71.15 13.40
N TRP A 171 32.98 71.08 12.25
CA TRP A 171 33.98 72.05 11.84
C TRP A 171 33.31 73.36 11.43
N HIS A 172 34.08 74.46 11.48
CA HIS A 172 33.63 75.80 11.16
C HIS A 172 34.57 76.44 10.13
N ILE A 173 34.02 77.03 9.06
CA ILE A 173 34.78 77.93 8.18
C ILE A 173 34.34 79.36 8.52
N VAL A 174 35.20 80.07 9.24
CA VAL A 174 34.97 81.45 9.70
C VAL A 174 35.49 82.41 8.62
N PRO A 175 34.62 83.17 7.92
CA PRO A 175 35.08 84.18 6.96
C PRO A 175 35.78 85.31 7.70
N LEU A 176 36.95 85.73 7.22
CA LEU A 176 37.74 86.81 7.80
C LEU A 176 37.64 88.08 6.92
N PRO A 177 37.60 89.29 7.49
CA PRO A 177 37.76 90.50 6.70
C PRO A 177 39.21 90.58 6.18
N ARG A 178 39.40 91.17 4.98
CA ARG A 178 40.71 91.19 4.29
C ARG A 178 41.84 91.77 5.12
N ASP A 179 41.52 92.74 5.98
CA ASP A 179 42.46 93.44 6.85
C ASP A 179 42.75 92.68 8.16
N ALA A 180 42.27 91.44 8.33
CA ALA A 180 42.68 90.54 9.42
C ALA A 180 43.94 89.72 9.07
N GLN A 181 44.38 89.69 7.81
CA GLN A 181 45.65 89.08 7.41
C GLN A 181 46.84 89.81 8.07
N GLY A 182 47.84 89.04 8.52
CA GLY A 182 48.96 89.55 9.30
C GLY A 182 48.62 89.98 10.74
N LYS A 183 47.37 89.83 11.19
CA LYS A 183 46.91 90.17 12.55
C LYS A 183 46.46 88.93 13.32
N ARG A 184 45.94 89.12 14.54
CA ARG A 184 45.42 88.04 15.39
C ARG A 184 43.88 88.09 15.42
N VAL A 185 43.26 86.92 15.32
CA VAL A 185 41.80 86.72 15.47
C VAL A 185 41.52 86.16 16.85
N LEU A 186 40.45 86.64 17.50
CA LEU A 186 40.11 86.34 18.88
C LEU A 186 38.82 85.52 18.93
N LEU A 187 38.86 84.36 19.57
CA LEU A 187 37.73 83.46 19.76
C LEU A 187 37.35 83.49 21.23
N ARG A 188 36.13 83.92 21.55
CA ARG A 188 35.50 83.75 22.86
C ARG A 188 34.77 82.42 22.85
N ILE A 189 35.22 81.49 23.68
CA ILE A 189 34.69 80.13 23.79
C ILE A 189 34.08 80.00 25.19
N GLN A 190 32.79 79.68 25.26
CA GLN A 190 32.17 79.22 26.51
C GLN A 190 32.34 77.68 26.59
N SER A 191 32.46 77.09 27.77
CA SER A 191 32.29 75.62 27.94
C SER A 191 31.95 75.25 29.39
N SER A 192 31.01 74.32 29.56
CA SER A 192 30.80 73.57 30.80
C SER A 192 31.45 72.18 30.83
N ASN A 193 32.06 71.71 29.73
CA ASN A 193 32.73 70.40 29.63
C ASN A 193 34.23 70.50 29.95
N PRO A 194 34.92 69.46 30.45
CA PRO A 194 36.34 69.53 30.85
C PRO A 194 37.31 69.92 29.73
N ASN A 195 37.05 69.48 28.50
CA ASN A 195 37.79 69.88 27.31
C ASN A 195 37.18 71.18 26.77
N ILE A 196 38.00 72.21 26.55
CA ILE A 196 37.60 73.48 25.93
C ILE A 196 38.70 73.93 24.97
N GLY A 197 38.32 74.39 23.78
CA GLY A 197 39.24 74.78 22.72
C GLY A 197 38.78 74.31 21.34
N VAL A 198 39.70 74.42 20.38
CA VAL A 198 39.56 73.91 19.01
C VAL A 198 40.29 72.58 18.92
N SER A 199 39.75 71.60 18.23
CA SER A 199 40.37 70.28 18.07
C SER A 199 40.43 69.83 16.60
N GLN A 200 41.09 68.70 16.34
CA GLN A 200 41.37 68.11 15.02
C GLN A 200 42.31 68.94 14.10
N ALA A 201 41.97 70.19 13.79
CA ALA A 201 42.70 71.01 12.82
C ALA A 201 42.41 72.51 12.97
N ALA A 202 43.34 73.35 12.52
CA ALA A 202 43.13 74.78 12.33
C ALA A 202 43.95 75.27 11.13
N GLN A 203 43.28 75.84 10.14
CA GLN A 203 43.87 76.19 8.84
C GLN A 203 43.35 77.53 8.34
N VAL A 204 44.18 78.29 7.65
CA VAL A 204 43.79 79.53 6.95
C VAL A 204 44.06 79.37 5.46
N GLY A 205 43.12 79.80 4.63
CA GLY A 205 43.24 79.76 3.18
C GLY A 205 42.14 80.59 2.52
N SER A 206 41.95 80.43 1.21
CA SER A 206 40.70 80.89 0.61
C SER A 206 39.54 80.03 1.12
N LYS A 207 38.36 80.64 1.22
CA LYS A 207 37.13 79.92 1.57
C LYS A 207 36.85 78.70 0.66
N TYR A 208 37.26 78.76 -0.61
CA TYR A 208 37.10 77.67 -1.58
C TYR A 208 38.02 76.48 -1.27
N ASP A 209 39.30 76.74 -0.99
CA ASP A 209 40.29 75.67 -0.73
C ASP A 209 39.96 74.89 0.54
N LEU A 210 39.43 75.60 1.55
CA LEU A 210 38.96 75.00 2.80
C LEU A 210 37.70 74.14 2.59
N LEU A 211 36.78 74.54 1.71
CA LEU A 211 35.65 73.69 1.30
C LEU A 211 36.11 72.44 0.53
N VAL A 212 37.11 72.56 -0.35
CA VAL A 212 37.71 71.42 -1.07
C VAL A 212 38.42 70.46 -0.12
N TYR A 213 39.15 70.97 0.87
CA TYR A 213 39.82 70.17 1.91
C TYR A 213 38.81 69.33 2.71
N VAL A 214 37.76 69.96 3.24
CA VAL A 214 36.71 69.30 4.02
C VAL A 214 35.97 68.25 3.19
N THR A 215 35.54 68.60 1.97
CA THR A 215 34.77 67.69 1.12
C THR A 215 35.60 66.46 0.72
N ARG A 216 36.91 66.60 0.47
CA ARG A 216 37.81 65.45 0.23
C ARG A 216 37.91 64.51 1.43
N GLN A 217 37.98 65.02 2.66
CA GLN A 217 37.99 64.16 3.85
C GLN A 217 36.64 63.49 4.10
N GLY A 218 35.53 64.16 3.77
CA GLY A 218 34.17 63.64 3.92
C GLY A 218 33.74 62.59 2.89
N GLN A 219 34.40 62.51 1.73
CA GLN A 219 33.97 61.67 0.60
C GLN A 219 33.84 60.18 0.93
N ALA A 220 34.84 59.55 1.57
CA ALA A 220 34.80 58.10 1.81
C ALA A 220 33.70 57.67 2.81
N PRO A 221 33.52 58.32 3.98
CA PRO A 221 32.35 58.09 4.84
C PRO A 221 31.01 58.34 4.13
N PHE A 222 30.93 59.34 3.26
CA PHE A 222 29.70 59.67 2.52
C PHE A 222 29.32 58.61 1.47
N VAL A 223 30.28 58.13 0.67
CA VAL A 223 30.05 57.04 -0.30
C VAL A 223 29.60 55.75 0.41
N ILE A 224 30.22 55.43 1.54
CA ILE A 224 29.84 54.27 2.35
C ILE A 224 28.47 54.46 3.01
N CYS A 225 28.12 55.67 3.45
CA CYS A 225 26.75 56.01 3.87
C CYS A 225 25.73 55.66 2.77
N CYS A 226 25.94 56.11 1.53
CA CYS A 226 25.04 55.78 0.41
C CYS A 226 24.90 54.26 0.17
N LEU A 227 26.01 53.51 0.25
CA LEU A 227 26.01 52.05 0.16
C LEU A 227 25.19 51.39 1.29
N LEU A 228 25.39 51.81 2.53
CA LEU A 228 24.67 51.27 3.69
C LEU A 228 23.17 51.59 3.63
N LEU A 229 22.79 52.79 3.18
CA LEU A 229 21.39 53.15 2.96
C LEU A 229 20.76 52.35 1.81
N ALA A 230 21.50 52.04 0.74
CA ALA A 230 21.02 51.16 -0.32
C ALA A 230 20.80 49.71 0.16
N VAL A 231 21.73 49.18 0.99
CA VAL A 231 21.55 47.88 1.66
C VAL A 231 20.33 47.91 2.59
N ALA A 232 20.12 49.01 3.32
CA ALA A 232 18.97 49.17 4.20
C ALA A 232 17.62 49.16 3.44
N LEU A 233 17.54 49.88 2.32
CA LEU A 233 16.36 49.90 1.45
C LEU A 233 16.09 48.51 0.84
N GLY A 234 17.12 47.82 0.34
CA GLY A 234 17.00 46.46 -0.20
C GLY A 234 16.52 45.45 0.84
N ALA A 235 17.11 45.46 2.04
CA ALA A 235 16.71 44.59 3.15
C ALA A 235 15.30 44.93 3.66
N GLY A 236 14.94 46.22 3.72
CA GLY A 236 13.60 46.68 4.11
C GLY A 236 12.51 46.29 3.10
N GLY A 237 12.77 46.41 1.80
CA GLY A 237 11.87 45.93 0.75
C GLY A 237 11.70 44.42 0.77
N ALA A 238 12.80 43.66 0.95
CA ALA A 238 12.73 42.21 1.13
C ALA A 238 11.93 41.81 2.37
N PHE A 239 12.06 42.56 3.47
CA PHE A 239 11.26 42.38 4.69
C PHE A 239 9.77 42.71 4.47
N ALA A 240 9.43 43.77 3.73
CA ALA A 240 8.04 44.11 3.43
C ALA A 240 7.32 42.99 2.64
N LEU A 241 8.03 42.36 1.69
CA LEU A 241 7.55 41.18 0.96
C LEU A 241 7.50 39.91 1.85
N HIS A 242 8.38 39.82 2.86
CA HIS A 242 8.57 38.62 3.70
C HIS A 242 8.52 38.95 5.19
N TRP A 243 7.42 39.55 5.66
CA TRP A 243 7.26 40.14 7.00
C TRP A 243 7.55 39.20 8.20
N ARG A 244 7.62 37.89 7.97
CA ARG A 244 8.01 36.89 8.97
C ARG A 244 9.52 36.76 9.20
N ARG A 245 10.38 37.24 8.29
CA ARG A 245 11.85 37.11 8.37
C ARG A 245 12.48 38.31 9.08
N ARG A 246 12.38 38.35 10.41
CA ARG A 246 12.80 39.51 11.24
C ARG A 246 14.28 39.88 11.10
N MET A 247 15.15 38.92 10.76
CA MET A 247 16.56 39.19 10.43
C MET A 247 16.74 40.20 9.28
N LEU A 248 15.79 40.29 8.34
CA LEU A 248 15.82 41.31 7.27
C LEU A 248 15.55 42.71 7.82
N ALA A 249 14.64 42.85 8.79
CA ALA A 249 14.41 44.11 9.49
C ALA A 249 15.63 44.51 10.34
N GLY A 250 16.24 43.56 11.07
CA GLY A 250 17.48 43.79 11.83
C GLY A 250 18.64 44.25 10.94
N LEU A 251 18.82 43.63 9.76
CA LEU A 251 19.80 44.06 8.76
C LEU A 251 19.50 45.48 8.26
N ALA A 252 18.24 45.76 7.91
CA ALA A 252 17.81 47.07 7.41
C ALA A 252 18.09 48.19 8.41
N VAL A 253 17.68 48.01 9.67
CA VAL A 253 17.87 49.01 10.75
C VAL A 253 19.35 49.19 11.07
N SER A 254 20.15 48.11 11.13
CA SER A 254 21.59 48.19 11.39
C SER A 254 22.35 48.94 10.29
N ALA A 255 22.01 48.68 9.02
CA ALA A 255 22.61 49.35 7.87
C ALA A 255 22.18 50.82 7.78
N ALA A 256 20.90 51.13 7.98
CA ALA A 256 20.39 52.50 8.00
C ALA A 256 21.07 53.32 9.11
N SER A 257 21.17 52.76 10.31
CA SER A 257 21.86 53.36 11.45
C SER A 257 23.33 53.68 11.13
N GLY A 258 24.11 52.72 10.63
CA GLY A 258 25.50 52.93 10.24
C GLY A 258 25.65 54.00 9.16
N GLY A 259 24.74 54.01 8.18
CA GLY A 259 24.68 55.07 7.17
C GLY A 259 24.45 56.45 7.76
N LEU A 260 23.47 56.61 8.66
CA LEU A 260 23.16 57.87 9.32
C LEU A 260 24.29 58.39 10.21
N ILE A 261 25.02 57.51 10.90
CA ILE A 261 26.22 57.87 11.68
C ILE A 261 27.32 58.40 10.75
N LEU A 262 27.62 57.67 9.66
CA LEU A 262 28.64 58.10 8.70
C LEU A 262 28.25 59.36 7.94
N LEU A 263 26.94 59.61 7.71
CA LEU A 263 26.46 60.84 7.09
C LEU A 263 26.87 62.07 7.89
N GLY A 264 26.66 62.06 9.21
CA GLY A 264 27.06 63.18 10.06
C GLY A 264 28.58 63.27 10.25
N LEU A 265 29.24 62.14 10.51
CA LEU A 265 30.70 62.09 10.63
C LEU A 265 31.46 62.49 9.35
N SER A 266 30.81 62.45 8.18
CA SER A 266 31.41 62.90 6.92
C SER A 266 31.61 64.42 6.84
N GLY A 267 30.86 65.22 7.61
CA GLY A 267 30.83 66.67 7.45
C GLY A 267 30.23 67.19 6.12
N MET A 268 29.92 66.31 5.16
CA MET A 268 29.33 66.65 3.87
C MET A 268 27.97 67.37 3.99
N PRO A 269 27.08 67.06 4.96
CA PRO A 269 25.82 67.80 5.10
C PRO A 269 26.04 69.29 5.40
N THR A 270 27.05 69.60 6.23
CA THR A 270 27.43 70.98 6.55
C THR A 270 28.06 71.68 5.34
N ALA A 271 28.85 70.97 4.52
CA ALA A 271 29.47 71.53 3.32
C ALA A 271 28.49 71.72 2.14
N LEU A 272 27.51 70.83 1.96
CA LEU A 272 26.59 70.83 0.81
C LEU A 272 25.28 71.60 1.09
N TRP A 273 24.74 71.51 2.31
CA TRP A 273 23.45 72.10 2.67
C TRP A 273 23.56 73.23 3.71
N GLY A 274 24.79 73.61 4.11
CA GLY A 274 25.02 74.72 5.05
C GLY A 274 24.43 74.51 6.45
N SER A 275 24.05 73.28 6.80
CA SER A 275 23.28 72.97 8.01
C SER A 275 23.92 71.86 8.83
N SER A 276 24.70 72.25 9.85
CA SER A 276 25.26 71.35 10.86
C SER A 276 24.17 70.54 11.59
N ALA A 277 22.98 71.11 11.77
CA ALA A 277 21.83 70.44 12.38
C ALA A 277 21.47 69.12 11.66
N THR A 278 21.60 69.04 10.33
CA THR A 278 21.32 67.80 9.59
C THR A 278 22.34 66.69 9.85
N ALA A 279 23.63 67.04 10.02
CA ALA A 279 24.69 66.11 10.40
C ALA A 279 24.50 65.59 11.84
N THR A 280 24.19 66.48 12.77
CA THR A 280 23.94 66.15 14.18
C THR A 280 22.68 65.29 14.32
N LEU A 281 21.60 65.60 13.59
CA LEU A 281 20.37 64.81 13.52
C LEU A 281 20.65 63.37 13.08
N GLY A 282 21.33 63.21 11.94
CA GLY A 282 21.68 61.89 11.39
C GLY A 282 22.50 61.06 12.37
N THR A 283 23.59 61.63 12.91
CA THR A 283 24.45 60.92 13.88
C THR A 283 23.68 60.48 15.11
N THR A 284 22.86 61.37 15.68
CA THR A 284 22.11 61.10 16.91
C THR A 284 21.06 60.01 16.70
N MET A 285 20.27 60.08 15.61
CA MET A 285 19.31 59.03 15.24
C MET A 285 20.00 57.68 14.98
N GLY A 286 21.13 57.71 14.28
CA GLY A 286 21.90 56.52 13.96
C GLY A 286 22.39 55.80 15.22
N ILE A 287 22.93 56.53 16.20
CA ILE A 287 23.39 55.97 17.49
C ILE A 287 22.23 55.27 18.23
N PHE A 288 21.06 55.90 18.30
CA PHE A 288 19.89 55.27 18.95
C PHE A 288 19.52 53.93 18.30
N LEU A 289 19.51 53.85 16.97
CA LEU A 289 19.02 52.69 16.23
C LEU A 289 20.03 51.53 16.08
N LEU A 290 21.33 51.76 16.25
CA LEU A 290 22.38 50.77 15.94
C LEU A 290 22.21 49.47 16.73
N VAL A 291 22.10 49.61 18.05
CA VAL A 291 22.04 48.46 18.97
C VAL A 291 20.71 47.72 18.81
N ALA A 292 19.62 48.44 18.53
CA ALA A 292 18.31 47.85 18.28
C ALA A 292 18.29 46.98 17.01
N GLY A 293 18.87 47.47 15.91
CA GLY A 293 19.00 46.70 14.67
C GLY A 293 19.81 45.42 14.87
N LEU A 294 20.95 45.51 15.57
CA LEU A 294 21.81 44.35 15.86
C LEU A 294 21.12 43.35 16.78
N MET A 295 20.36 43.82 17.77
CA MET A 295 19.63 42.97 18.70
C MET A 295 18.51 42.19 18.01
N GLU A 296 17.73 42.83 17.13
CA GLU A 296 16.70 42.16 16.35
C GLU A 296 17.31 41.16 15.34
N PHE A 297 18.44 41.52 14.72
CA PHE A 297 19.18 40.60 13.84
C PHE A 297 19.62 39.33 14.60
N VAL A 298 20.28 39.48 15.75
CA VAL A 298 20.77 38.35 16.55
C VAL A 298 19.62 37.48 17.08
N SER A 299 18.50 38.10 17.43
CA SER A 299 17.28 37.42 17.91
C SER A 299 16.73 36.39 16.92
N ASP A 300 16.70 36.74 15.63
CA ASP A 300 16.15 35.86 14.58
C ASP A 300 17.22 35.02 13.86
N ALA A 301 18.41 35.59 13.60
CA ALA A 301 19.44 34.95 12.80
C ALA A 301 20.31 33.93 13.58
N LEU A 302 20.66 34.23 14.84
CA LEU A 302 21.58 33.39 15.63
C LEU A 302 20.85 32.47 16.62
N LEU A 303 19.65 32.83 17.04
CA LEU A 303 18.92 32.16 18.13
C LEU A 303 17.71 31.35 17.69
N ASP A 304 17.23 31.52 16.45
CA ASP A 304 16.18 30.68 15.86
C ASP A 304 14.94 30.55 16.76
N ASN A 305 14.53 31.69 17.37
CA ASN A 305 13.45 31.81 18.36
C ASN A 305 13.63 31.05 19.70
N ARG A 306 14.77 30.39 19.97
CA ARG A 306 14.95 29.47 21.12
C ARG A 306 15.16 30.12 22.49
N ARG A 307 15.66 31.36 22.57
CA ARG A 307 15.91 32.06 23.84
C ARG A 307 14.91 33.20 24.06
N GLY A 308 13.71 32.87 24.49
CA GLY A 308 12.60 33.82 24.65
C GLY A 308 12.87 35.03 25.56
N TRP A 309 13.83 34.95 26.50
CA TRP A 309 14.22 36.10 27.32
C TRP A 309 14.91 37.20 26.48
N PHE A 310 15.79 36.82 25.55
CA PHE A 310 16.52 37.77 24.70
C PHE A 310 15.57 38.46 23.72
N GLN A 311 14.58 37.73 23.22
CA GLN A 311 13.54 38.27 22.33
C GLN A 311 12.62 39.24 23.06
N LYS A 312 12.23 38.94 24.31
CA LYS A 312 11.49 39.87 25.17
C LYS A 312 12.30 41.15 25.43
N ALA A 313 13.60 41.03 25.68
CA ALA A 313 14.48 42.19 25.83
C ALA A 313 14.56 43.02 24.53
N ALA A 314 14.65 42.39 23.35
CA ALA A 314 14.64 43.06 22.05
C ALA A 314 13.31 43.81 21.80
N MET A 315 12.17 43.16 22.10
CA MET A 315 10.84 43.77 22.01
C MET A 315 10.64 44.98 22.94
N VAL A 316 11.41 45.09 24.03
CA VAL A 316 11.35 46.24 24.94
C VAL A 316 12.35 47.33 24.52
N PHE A 317 13.58 46.96 24.14
CA PHE A 317 14.63 47.92 23.81
C PHE A 317 14.42 48.60 22.45
N SER A 318 14.00 47.86 21.42
CA SER A 318 13.86 48.41 20.06
C SER A 318 12.81 49.53 19.95
N PRO A 319 11.63 49.46 20.61
CA PRO A 319 10.71 50.60 20.68
C PRO A 319 11.28 51.79 21.44
N VAL A 320 12.02 51.58 22.54
CA VAL A 320 12.66 52.69 23.29
C VAL A 320 13.68 53.42 22.42
N ALA A 321 14.56 52.68 21.73
CA ALA A 321 15.49 53.23 20.74
C ALA A 321 14.76 54.00 19.62
N GLY A 322 13.67 53.44 19.09
CA GLY A 322 12.84 54.09 18.07
C GLY A 322 12.19 55.39 18.55
N VAL A 323 11.68 55.42 19.79
CA VAL A 323 11.11 56.62 20.42
C VAL A 323 12.18 57.69 20.64
N CYS A 324 13.40 57.33 21.06
CA CYS A 324 14.51 58.27 21.18
C CYS A 324 14.93 58.86 19.81
N ALA A 325 14.99 58.03 18.76
CA ALA A 325 15.26 58.49 17.40
C ALA A 325 14.14 59.42 16.88
N LEU A 326 12.87 59.10 17.16
CA LEU A 326 11.72 59.95 16.78
C LEU A 326 11.69 61.27 17.56
N ALA A 327 12.01 61.27 18.86
CA ALA A 327 12.14 62.48 19.66
C ALA A 327 13.20 63.43 19.07
N THR A 328 14.28 62.87 18.50
CA THR A 328 15.35 63.62 17.84
C THR A 328 14.91 64.23 16.51
N LEU A 329 14.01 63.58 15.76
CA LEU A 329 13.38 64.16 14.56
C LEU A 329 12.46 65.33 14.88
N LEU A 330 11.79 65.30 16.03
CA LEU A 330 10.84 66.33 16.47
C LEU A 330 11.57 67.54 17.10
N ASP A 331 12.59 67.29 17.93
CA ASP A 331 13.43 68.32 18.54
C ASP A 331 14.85 67.76 18.77
N LEU A 332 15.81 68.30 18.02
CA LEU A 332 17.23 67.93 18.11
C LEU A 332 17.82 68.16 19.51
N GLY A 333 17.36 69.20 20.22
CA GLY A 333 17.79 69.52 21.58
C GLY A 333 17.27 68.53 22.62
N ILE A 334 16.07 67.97 22.41
CA ILE A 334 15.57 66.84 23.22
C ILE A 334 16.41 65.59 22.94
N GLY A 335 16.66 65.28 21.66
CA GLY A 335 17.51 64.15 21.26
C GLY A 335 18.90 64.17 21.90
N GLN A 336 19.59 65.32 21.85
CA GLN A 336 20.90 65.52 22.47
C GLN A 336 20.88 65.35 24.00
N ARG A 337 19.83 65.83 24.69
CA ARG A 337 19.68 65.62 26.15
C ARG A 337 19.45 64.16 26.53
N ILE A 338 18.75 63.40 25.69
CA ILE A 338 18.47 61.96 25.90
C ILE A 338 19.68 61.09 25.51
N LEU A 339 20.55 61.55 24.60
CA LEU A 339 21.71 60.80 24.13
C LEU A 339 22.66 60.41 25.28
N VAL A 340 22.99 61.34 26.17
CA VAL A 340 23.91 61.11 27.30
C VAL A 340 23.45 59.99 28.23
N PRO A 341 22.21 59.98 28.79
CA PRO A 341 21.73 58.84 29.59
C PRO A 341 21.43 57.57 28.77
N PHE A 342 21.22 57.66 27.46
CA PHE A 342 21.01 56.48 26.60
C PHE A 342 22.31 55.69 26.34
N LEU A 343 23.46 56.36 26.16
CA LEU A 343 24.75 55.71 25.88
C LEU A 343 25.12 54.57 26.86
N PRO A 344 25.06 54.72 28.20
CA PRO A 344 25.36 53.61 29.11
C PRO A 344 24.35 52.45 29.01
N MET A 345 23.07 52.74 28.78
CA MET A 345 22.05 51.71 28.55
C MET A 345 22.32 50.93 27.26
N ALA A 346 22.64 51.63 26.17
CA ALA A 346 23.00 51.03 24.90
C ALA A 346 24.27 50.17 25.01
N MET A 347 25.27 50.61 25.78
CA MET A 347 26.49 49.85 26.05
C MET A 347 26.19 48.51 26.76
N VAL A 348 25.33 48.51 27.78
CA VAL A 348 24.93 47.27 28.48
C VAL A 348 24.22 46.32 27.53
N VAL A 349 23.28 46.81 26.71
CA VAL A 349 22.57 45.96 25.73
C VAL A 349 23.54 45.43 24.66
N LEU A 350 24.50 46.24 24.21
CA LEU A 350 25.51 45.84 23.24
C LEU A 350 26.42 44.72 23.78
N LEU A 351 26.82 44.80 25.05
CA LEU A 351 27.56 43.74 25.74
C LEU A 351 26.74 42.44 25.85
N VAL A 352 25.42 42.53 26.06
CA VAL A 352 24.53 41.36 26.07
C VAL A 352 24.40 40.75 24.67
N VAL A 353 24.20 41.56 23.62
CA VAL A 353 24.18 41.12 22.22
C VAL A 353 25.48 40.39 21.86
N LEU A 354 26.63 40.99 22.20
CA LEU A 354 27.95 40.40 21.95
C LEU A 354 28.16 39.10 22.74
N SER A 355 27.81 39.06 24.02
CA SER A 355 27.95 37.86 24.87
C SER A 355 27.13 36.69 24.32
N VAL A 356 25.92 36.96 23.85
CA VAL A 356 25.06 35.96 23.21
C VAL A 356 25.67 35.48 21.88
N ALA A 357 26.19 36.39 21.05
CA ALA A 357 26.84 36.02 19.79
C ALA A 357 28.13 35.21 20.02
N LEU A 358 28.98 35.59 20.98
CA LEU A 358 30.19 34.83 21.36
C LEU A 358 29.82 33.43 21.84
N THR A 359 28.81 33.31 22.70
CA THR A 359 28.33 32.01 23.20
C THR A 359 27.93 31.09 22.05
N GLN A 360 27.18 31.61 21.07
CA GLN A 360 26.76 30.84 19.90
C GLN A 360 27.95 30.49 18.99
N ALA A 361 28.91 31.40 18.79
CA ALA A 361 30.11 31.16 18.01
C ALA A 361 31.00 30.05 18.61
N TRP A 362 31.07 30.00 19.95
CA TRP A 362 31.79 28.98 20.72
C TRP A 362 31.08 27.61 20.66
N LEU A 363 29.74 27.60 20.74
CA LEU A 363 28.87 26.44 20.51
C LEU A 363 28.86 25.95 19.05
N GLY A 364 29.70 26.51 18.18
CA GLY A 364 29.89 26.06 16.81
C GLY A 364 28.93 26.66 15.79
N ASN A 365 28.03 27.58 16.17
CA ASN A 365 27.15 28.25 15.22
C ASN A 365 28.00 29.08 14.24
N PRO A 366 28.03 28.73 12.94
CA PRO A 366 28.92 29.35 11.99
C PRO A 366 28.43 30.73 11.53
N ASP A 367 27.15 31.05 11.69
CA ASP A 367 26.59 32.38 11.42
C ASP A 367 26.92 33.34 12.58
N ALA A 368 26.97 32.83 13.80
CA ALA A 368 27.47 33.59 14.95
C ALA A 368 28.95 33.96 14.83
N ARG A 369 29.79 33.06 14.26
CA ARG A 369 31.20 33.36 13.97
C ARG A 369 31.36 34.50 12.96
N LEU A 370 30.54 34.51 11.91
CA LEU A 370 30.52 35.61 10.93
C LEU A 370 30.14 36.94 11.60
N PHE A 371 29.06 36.96 12.38
CA PHE A 371 28.62 38.16 13.12
C PHE A 371 29.71 38.71 14.05
N VAL A 372 30.33 37.85 14.87
CA VAL A 372 31.40 38.27 15.80
C VAL A 372 32.60 38.84 15.05
N GLY A 373 32.97 38.27 13.89
CA GLY A 373 34.04 38.80 13.05
C GLY A 373 33.74 40.19 12.50
N GLY A 374 32.54 40.41 11.93
CA GLY A 374 32.12 41.72 11.44
C GLY A 374 32.02 42.77 12.54
N PHE A 375 31.53 42.38 13.71
CA PHE A 375 31.43 43.25 14.88
C PHE A 375 32.80 43.64 15.45
N ALA A 376 33.74 42.68 15.53
CA ALA A 376 35.12 42.97 15.93
C ALA A 376 35.81 43.97 14.99
N GLY A 377 35.53 43.90 13.68
CA GLY A 377 35.97 44.90 12.70
C GLY A 377 35.44 46.32 12.98
N LEU A 378 34.17 46.44 13.39
CA LEU A 378 33.59 47.73 13.80
C LEU A 378 34.24 48.27 15.08
N VAL A 379 34.40 47.45 16.11
CA VAL A 379 35.04 47.88 17.37
C VAL A 379 36.48 48.33 17.12
N LEU A 380 37.24 47.59 16.33
CA LEU A 380 38.62 47.93 15.98
C LEU A 380 38.72 49.28 15.24
N SER A 381 37.83 49.56 14.28
CA SER A 381 37.85 50.83 13.55
C SER A 381 37.48 52.03 14.43
N ILE A 382 36.57 51.85 15.38
CA ILE A 382 36.21 52.87 16.38
C ILE A 382 37.40 53.15 17.31
N VAL A 383 38.05 52.11 17.83
CA VAL A 383 39.24 52.24 18.70
C VAL A 383 40.39 52.96 17.97
N LEU A 384 40.69 52.57 16.73
CA LEU A 384 41.73 53.22 15.90
C LEU A 384 41.40 54.69 15.56
N THR A 385 40.12 55.06 15.52
CA THR A 385 39.70 56.45 15.29
C THR A 385 39.79 57.30 16.58
N ILE A 386 39.51 56.70 17.75
CA ILE A 386 39.48 57.43 19.04
C ILE A 386 40.88 57.59 19.65
N LEU A 387 41.76 56.58 19.55
CA LEU A 387 43.09 56.58 20.19
C LEU A 387 43.94 57.84 19.91
N PRO A 388 44.00 58.40 18.68
CA PRO A 388 44.75 59.62 18.41
C PRO A 388 44.06 60.87 18.99
N VAL A 389 42.72 60.91 18.98
CA VAL A 389 41.91 62.05 19.46
C VAL A 389 42.08 62.26 20.96
N ILE A 390 42.25 61.18 21.73
CA ILE A 390 42.52 61.25 23.18
C ILE A 390 44.01 61.33 23.53
N GLY A 391 44.89 61.58 22.54
CA GLY A 391 46.32 61.83 22.77
C GLY A 391 47.16 60.61 23.20
N LEU A 392 46.60 59.40 23.20
CA LEU A 392 47.33 58.18 23.55
C LEU A 392 48.33 57.74 22.46
N VAL A 393 48.16 58.24 21.23
CA VAL A 393 48.89 57.79 20.04
C VAL A 393 49.19 58.99 19.14
N GLY A 394 50.47 59.19 18.81
CA GLY A 394 50.93 60.34 18.00
C GLY A 394 50.72 60.21 16.48
N TRP A 395 50.17 59.10 15.99
CA TRP A 395 49.80 58.89 14.59
C TRP A 395 48.27 58.83 14.45
N SER A 396 47.75 59.40 13.36
CA SER A 396 46.32 59.36 13.02
C SER A 396 46.12 58.82 11.61
N LEU A 397 45.25 57.83 11.46
CA LEU A 397 44.79 57.31 10.17
C LEU A 397 43.58 58.08 9.61
N GLY A 398 43.17 59.16 10.28
CA GLY A 398 41.87 59.80 10.04
C GLY A 398 40.70 58.92 10.51
N ASN A 399 39.49 59.29 10.12
CA ASN A 399 38.27 58.60 10.53
C ASN A 399 38.05 57.31 9.73
N VAL A 400 38.49 56.17 10.26
CA VAL A 400 38.39 54.84 9.63
C VAL A 400 37.11 54.08 10.00
N THR A 401 36.19 54.67 10.78
CA THR A 401 34.95 54.01 11.24
C THR A 401 34.11 53.42 10.11
N HIS A 402 34.15 54.03 8.92
CA HIS A 402 33.42 53.61 7.73
C HIS A 402 33.75 52.16 7.30
N TRP A 403 35.00 51.71 7.40
CA TRP A 403 35.37 50.32 7.13
C TRP A 403 34.79 49.34 8.15
N GLY A 404 34.59 49.78 9.39
CA GLY A 404 33.94 49.00 10.44
C GLY A 404 32.48 48.69 10.13
N TYR A 405 31.72 49.70 9.67
CA TYR A 405 30.32 49.50 9.29
C TYR A 405 30.17 48.63 8.02
N VAL A 406 31.14 48.69 7.09
CA VAL A 406 31.21 47.76 5.94
C VAL A 406 31.46 46.32 6.42
N ALA A 407 32.46 46.10 7.29
CA ALA A 407 32.76 44.77 7.83
C ALA A 407 31.55 44.15 8.57
N LEU A 408 30.87 44.96 9.38
CA LEU A 408 29.64 44.56 10.07
C LEU A 408 28.55 44.18 9.06
N THR A 409 28.17 45.07 8.13
CA THR A 409 27.05 44.82 7.22
C THR A 409 27.30 43.69 6.22
N LEU A 410 28.53 43.50 5.75
CA LEU A 410 28.87 42.32 4.94
C LEU A 410 28.69 41.00 5.72
N SER A 411 29.02 40.99 7.03
CA SER A 411 28.79 39.81 7.87
C SER A 411 27.29 39.50 8.04
N LEU A 412 26.45 40.53 8.24
CA LEU A 412 25.00 40.39 8.33
C LEU A 412 24.40 39.87 7.01
N LEU A 413 24.84 40.41 5.87
CA LEU A 413 24.38 40.01 4.55
C LEU A 413 24.74 38.55 4.22
N GLY A 414 25.97 38.12 4.52
CA GLY A 414 26.43 36.75 4.28
C GLY A 414 25.60 35.70 5.04
N ILE A 415 25.19 36.00 6.27
CA ILE A 415 24.30 35.15 7.09
C ILE A 415 22.92 35.01 6.42
N VAL A 416 22.32 36.12 5.97
CA VAL A 416 20.99 36.13 5.29
C VAL A 416 21.01 35.30 4.00
N THR A 417 22.06 35.42 3.19
CA THR A 417 22.22 34.65 1.94
C THR A 417 22.33 33.16 2.24
N ARG A 418 23.19 32.76 3.18
CA ARG A 418 23.42 31.36 3.54
C ARG A 418 22.14 30.66 4.03
N ARG A 419 21.42 31.30 4.96
CA ARG A 419 20.18 30.74 5.54
C ARG A 419 19.09 30.60 4.49
N SER A 420 19.05 31.47 3.49
CA SER A 420 18.08 31.39 2.38
C SER A 420 18.36 30.20 1.44
N ILE A 421 19.63 29.88 1.16
CA ILE A 421 20.01 28.74 0.31
C ILE A 421 19.65 27.39 0.96
N MET A 422 19.80 27.28 2.30
CA MET A 422 19.50 26.04 3.02
C MET A 422 18.01 25.65 2.94
N VAL A 423 17.11 26.63 3.07
CA VAL A 423 15.64 26.41 3.08
C VAL A 423 15.11 25.89 1.74
N VAL A 424 15.67 26.34 0.61
CA VAL A 424 15.24 25.89 -0.73
C VAL A 424 15.55 24.41 -0.91
N ARG A 425 16.79 23.98 -0.61
CA ARG A 425 17.22 22.58 -0.77
C ARG A 425 16.43 21.59 0.08
N THR A 426 15.91 22.01 1.23
CA THR A 426 15.06 21.15 2.06
C THR A 426 13.66 20.93 1.47
N LEU A 427 13.10 21.90 0.73
CA LEU A 427 11.76 21.77 0.16
C LEU A 427 11.70 20.75 -1.00
N GLU A 428 12.72 20.77 -1.87
CA GLU A 428 12.83 19.88 -3.03
C GLU A 428 12.89 18.39 -2.64
N ALA A 429 13.51 18.06 -1.50
CA ALA A 429 13.61 16.68 -1.03
C ALA A 429 12.28 16.10 -0.53
N HIS A 430 11.42 16.92 0.07
CA HIS A 430 10.15 16.46 0.64
C HIS A 430 9.04 16.23 -0.41
N THR A 431 9.08 16.94 -1.53
CA THR A 431 8.07 16.79 -2.61
C THR A 431 8.21 15.44 -3.31
N HIS A 432 9.41 15.07 -3.75
CA HIS A 432 9.67 13.77 -4.38
C HIS A 432 9.34 12.57 -3.49
N GLN A 433 9.50 12.67 -2.17
CA GLN A 433 9.17 11.58 -1.25
C GLN A 433 7.65 11.36 -1.11
N LEU A 434 6.83 12.40 -1.30
CA LEU A 434 5.37 12.30 -1.30
C LEU A 434 4.85 11.68 -2.60
N GLU A 435 5.40 12.08 -3.75
CA GLU A 435 5.04 11.54 -5.07
C GLU A 435 5.31 10.02 -5.16
N ALA A 436 6.48 9.58 -4.68
CA ALA A 436 6.84 8.16 -4.67
C ALA A 436 5.87 7.31 -3.81
N ARG A 437 5.52 7.80 -2.62
CA ARG A 437 4.57 7.12 -1.73
C ARG A 437 3.16 7.06 -2.30
N ALA A 438 2.70 8.13 -2.96
CA ALA A 438 1.40 8.14 -3.61
C ALA A 438 1.32 7.09 -4.74
N GLN A 439 2.39 6.94 -5.52
CA GLN A 439 2.44 5.91 -6.56
C GLN A 439 2.46 4.48 -5.99
N GLU A 440 3.14 4.23 -4.85
CA GLU A 440 3.05 2.94 -4.16
C GLU A 440 1.64 2.63 -3.65
N VAL A 441 0.98 3.62 -3.02
CA VAL A 441 -0.38 3.50 -2.50
C VAL A 441 -1.39 3.24 -3.60
N ARG A 442 -1.28 3.93 -4.75
CA ARG A 442 -2.10 3.67 -5.94
C ARG A 442 -1.90 2.26 -6.50
N ASN A 443 -0.64 1.84 -6.69
CA ASN A 443 -0.31 0.51 -7.18
C ASN A 443 -0.87 -0.59 -6.25
N LEU A 444 -0.87 -0.36 -4.93
CA LEU A 444 -1.46 -1.27 -3.95
C LEU A 444 -2.99 -1.32 -4.06
N ALA A 445 -3.66 -0.16 -4.19
CA ALA A 445 -5.10 -0.08 -4.35
C ALA A 445 -5.58 -0.76 -5.66
N GLU A 446 -4.88 -0.56 -6.78
CA GLU A 446 -5.18 -1.25 -8.04
C GLU A 446 -5.03 -2.77 -7.92
N ARG A 447 -3.96 -3.26 -7.27
CA ARG A 447 -3.78 -4.70 -7.01
C ARG A 447 -4.87 -5.28 -6.10
N MET A 448 -5.30 -4.54 -5.09
CA MET A 448 -6.42 -4.94 -4.22
C MET A 448 -7.74 -4.99 -4.98
N GLY A 449 -8.00 -4.02 -5.87
CA GLY A 449 -9.18 -4.01 -6.74
C GLY A 449 -9.23 -5.20 -7.70
N ASN A 450 -8.10 -5.51 -8.35
CA ASN A 450 -7.97 -6.66 -9.24
C ASN A 450 -8.16 -7.99 -8.48
N GLY A 451 -7.50 -8.14 -7.32
CA GLY A 451 -7.64 -9.33 -6.47
C GLY A 451 -9.08 -9.52 -5.95
N ALA A 452 -9.80 -8.44 -5.64
CA ALA A 452 -11.22 -8.50 -5.31
C ALA A 452 -12.09 -8.97 -6.49
N GLY A 453 -11.77 -8.56 -7.72
CA GLY A 453 -12.44 -9.03 -8.94
C GLY A 453 -12.21 -10.52 -9.22
N GLU A 454 -10.97 -11.00 -9.04
CA GLU A 454 -10.64 -12.42 -9.14
C GLU A 454 -11.38 -13.25 -8.08
N LEU A 455 -11.36 -12.83 -6.82
CA LEU A 455 -12.10 -13.49 -5.73
C LEU A 455 -13.61 -13.54 -6.00
N SER A 456 -14.21 -12.47 -6.50
CA SER A 456 -15.63 -12.43 -6.89
C SER A 456 -15.96 -13.46 -7.98
N THR A 457 -15.05 -13.62 -8.96
CA THR A 457 -15.19 -14.63 -10.03
C THR A 457 -15.10 -16.05 -9.47
N VAL A 458 -14.13 -16.32 -8.60
CA VAL A 458 -13.96 -17.62 -7.91
C VAL A 458 -15.19 -17.95 -7.06
N VAL A 459 -15.74 -16.96 -6.34
CA VAL A 459 -16.97 -17.11 -5.54
C VAL A 459 -18.17 -17.48 -6.40
N GLN A 460 -18.36 -16.82 -7.55
CA GLN A 460 -19.46 -17.15 -8.47
C GLN A 460 -19.33 -18.58 -9.01
N GLN A 461 -18.12 -19.04 -9.30
CA GLN A 461 -17.85 -20.40 -9.77
C GLN A 461 -18.05 -21.46 -8.66
N LEU A 462 -17.60 -21.19 -7.43
CA LEU A 462 -17.86 -22.05 -6.26
C LEU A 462 -19.36 -22.17 -5.98
N ARG A 463 -20.11 -21.09 -6.16
CA ARG A 463 -21.57 -21.07 -5.99
C ARG A 463 -22.28 -21.94 -7.03
N SER A 464 -21.95 -21.79 -8.32
CA SER A 464 -22.45 -22.68 -9.39
C SER A 464 -22.14 -24.15 -9.09
N SER A 465 -20.88 -24.45 -8.73
CA SER A 465 -20.46 -25.81 -8.40
C SER A 465 -21.18 -26.38 -7.18
N SER A 466 -21.52 -25.56 -6.18
CA SER A 466 -22.28 -25.97 -5.00
C SER A 466 -23.74 -26.29 -5.34
N ASP A 467 -24.34 -25.50 -6.23
CA ASP A 467 -25.73 -25.69 -6.67
C ASP A 467 -25.83 -26.95 -7.56
N GLU A 468 -24.89 -27.14 -8.50
CA GLU A 468 -24.75 -28.37 -9.31
C GLU A 468 -24.53 -29.61 -8.44
N GLN A 469 -23.70 -29.52 -7.39
CA GLN A 469 -23.45 -30.62 -6.47
C GLN A 469 -24.69 -30.94 -5.61
N THR A 470 -25.48 -29.92 -5.23
CA THR A 470 -26.77 -30.10 -4.53
C THR A 470 -27.78 -30.84 -5.41
N GLU A 471 -27.90 -30.44 -6.69
CA GLU A 471 -28.75 -31.12 -7.67
C GLU A 471 -28.26 -32.57 -7.93
N GLY A 472 -26.95 -32.76 -8.03
CA GLY A 472 -26.31 -34.07 -8.16
C GLY A 472 -26.66 -35.02 -7.02
N VAL A 473 -26.56 -34.56 -5.77
CA VAL A 473 -26.97 -35.34 -4.59
C VAL A 473 -28.48 -35.60 -4.59
N SER A 474 -29.31 -34.63 -4.97
CA SER A 474 -30.77 -34.82 -5.08
C SER A 474 -31.12 -35.95 -6.07
N ARG A 475 -30.49 -35.97 -7.25
CA ARG A 475 -30.65 -37.07 -8.23
C ARG A 475 -30.15 -38.40 -7.70
N GLN A 476 -29.02 -38.42 -6.99
CA GLN A 476 -28.53 -39.63 -6.34
C GLN A 476 -29.52 -40.17 -5.30
N ALA A 477 -30.27 -39.31 -4.59
CA ALA A 477 -31.24 -39.74 -3.57
C ALA A 477 -32.41 -40.51 -4.17
N VAL A 478 -32.93 -40.03 -5.30
CA VAL A 478 -33.99 -40.72 -6.05
C VAL A 478 -33.49 -42.08 -6.54
N ALA A 479 -32.31 -42.11 -7.19
CA ALA A 479 -31.72 -43.36 -7.67
C ALA A 479 -31.45 -44.38 -6.54
N LEU A 480 -31.09 -43.90 -5.34
CA LEU A 480 -30.86 -44.76 -4.18
C LEU A 480 -32.15 -45.32 -3.60
N GLN A 481 -33.25 -44.56 -3.61
CA GLN A 481 -34.59 -45.06 -3.25
C GLN A 481 -35.11 -46.10 -4.25
N GLU A 482 -34.89 -45.89 -5.55
CA GLU A 482 -35.20 -46.86 -6.61
C GLU A 482 -34.38 -48.15 -6.45
N ALA A 483 -33.10 -48.04 -6.10
CA ALA A 483 -32.25 -49.19 -5.80
C ALA A 483 -32.72 -49.94 -4.54
N GLU A 484 -33.12 -49.24 -3.47
CA GLU A 484 -33.65 -49.85 -2.25
C GLU A 484 -34.95 -50.62 -2.52
N GLN A 485 -35.85 -50.04 -3.33
CA GLN A 485 -37.08 -50.71 -3.78
C GLN A 485 -36.77 -51.96 -4.62
N THR A 486 -35.83 -51.85 -5.56
CA THR A 486 -35.38 -52.97 -6.40
C THR A 486 -34.82 -54.11 -5.54
N VAL A 487 -34.00 -53.81 -4.52
CA VAL A 487 -33.46 -54.82 -3.59
C VAL A 487 -34.57 -55.52 -2.80
N LYS A 488 -35.61 -54.79 -2.36
CA LYS A 488 -36.79 -55.39 -1.69
C LYS A 488 -37.55 -56.34 -2.61
N GLU A 489 -37.73 -55.96 -3.88
CA GLU A 489 -38.40 -56.79 -4.89
C GLU A 489 -37.60 -58.05 -5.23
N ILE A 490 -36.27 -57.94 -5.40
CA ILE A 490 -35.38 -59.08 -5.60
C ILE A 490 -35.45 -60.03 -4.40
N ARG A 491 -35.44 -59.52 -3.17
CA ARG A 491 -35.53 -60.35 -1.96
C ARG A 491 -36.87 -61.09 -1.87
N ARG A 492 -37.99 -60.41 -2.17
CA ARG A 492 -39.32 -61.04 -2.27
C ARG A 492 -39.35 -62.13 -3.34
N SER A 493 -38.78 -61.87 -4.52
CA SER A 493 -38.68 -62.85 -5.61
C SER A 493 -37.85 -64.08 -5.23
N SER A 494 -36.73 -63.85 -4.54
CA SER A 494 -35.85 -64.90 -4.01
C SER A 494 -36.59 -65.80 -3.02
N GLN A 495 -37.34 -65.21 -2.08
CA GLN A 495 -38.15 -65.97 -1.12
C GLN A 495 -39.23 -66.82 -1.82
N MET A 496 -40.01 -66.25 -2.75
CA MET A 496 -41.00 -67.01 -3.52
C MET A 496 -40.36 -68.15 -4.34
N THR A 497 -39.11 -67.96 -4.79
CA THR A 497 -38.36 -68.99 -5.52
C THR A 497 -37.87 -70.09 -4.58
N ALA A 498 -37.45 -69.76 -3.35
CA ALA A 498 -37.13 -70.75 -2.31
C ALA A 498 -38.34 -71.63 -1.96
N GLU A 499 -39.50 -71.01 -1.75
CA GLU A 499 -40.76 -71.70 -1.43
C GLU A 499 -41.16 -72.68 -2.56
N LYS A 500 -41.07 -72.24 -3.82
CA LYS A 500 -41.32 -73.10 -5.00
C LYS A 500 -40.29 -74.22 -5.15
N ALA A 501 -39.00 -73.95 -4.91
CA ALA A 501 -37.96 -74.97 -4.97
C ALA A 501 -38.17 -76.05 -3.89
N SER A 502 -38.58 -75.66 -2.67
CA SER A 502 -38.93 -76.58 -1.59
C SER A 502 -40.14 -77.47 -1.95
N ALA A 503 -41.21 -76.88 -2.49
CA ALA A 503 -42.37 -77.64 -2.95
C ALA A 503 -42.02 -78.62 -4.10
N LEU A 504 -41.12 -78.22 -5.00
CA LEU A 504 -40.63 -79.09 -6.08
C LEU A 504 -39.71 -80.21 -5.56
N ALA A 505 -38.91 -79.95 -4.51
CA ALA A 505 -38.11 -80.99 -3.84
C ALA A 505 -39.00 -82.10 -3.28
N ALA A 506 -40.03 -81.74 -2.51
CA ALA A 506 -40.98 -82.70 -1.93
C ALA A 506 -41.77 -83.47 -3.02
N SER A 507 -42.09 -82.81 -4.13
CA SER A 507 -42.74 -83.45 -5.28
C SER A 507 -41.82 -84.45 -5.98
N ALA A 508 -40.52 -84.13 -6.12
CA ALA A 508 -39.52 -85.04 -6.68
C ALA A 508 -39.26 -86.25 -5.77
N GLU A 509 -39.16 -86.06 -4.45
CA GLU A 509 -39.02 -87.14 -3.46
C GLU A 509 -40.23 -88.09 -3.48
N SER A 510 -41.45 -87.55 -3.54
CA SER A 510 -42.67 -88.35 -3.68
C SER A 510 -42.71 -89.13 -5.00
N ALA A 511 -42.33 -88.49 -6.12
CA ALA A 511 -42.23 -89.15 -7.41
C ALA A 511 -41.15 -90.26 -7.42
N GLU A 512 -40.03 -90.05 -6.74
CA GLU A 512 -38.96 -91.05 -6.61
C GLU A 512 -39.47 -92.29 -5.85
N GLN A 513 -40.19 -92.09 -4.73
CA GLN A 513 -40.80 -93.20 -3.99
C GLN A 513 -41.78 -93.99 -4.87
N VAL A 514 -42.70 -93.31 -5.55
CA VAL A 514 -43.68 -93.95 -6.44
C VAL A 514 -42.98 -94.69 -7.60
N GLY A 515 -41.89 -94.13 -8.14
CA GLY A 515 -41.07 -94.76 -9.18
C GLY A 515 -40.39 -96.06 -8.71
N ARG A 516 -39.83 -96.06 -7.48
CA ARG A 516 -39.24 -97.26 -6.86
C ARG A 516 -40.29 -98.34 -6.60
N GLU A 517 -41.46 -97.96 -6.06
CA GLU A 517 -42.57 -98.88 -5.81
C GLU A 517 -43.12 -99.50 -7.11
N GLY A 518 -43.24 -98.68 -8.17
CA GLY A 518 -43.63 -99.13 -9.51
C GLY A 518 -42.64 -100.10 -10.14
N THR A 519 -41.33 -99.81 -10.05
CA THR A 519 -40.26 -100.70 -10.54
C THR A 519 -40.31 -102.05 -9.82
N ALA A 520 -40.41 -102.05 -8.49
CA ALA A 520 -40.54 -103.28 -7.70
C ALA A 520 -41.83 -104.06 -7.98
N ALA A 521 -42.90 -103.41 -8.44
CA ALA A 521 -44.12 -104.09 -8.91
C ALA A 521 -43.94 -104.73 -10.29
N LEU A 522 -43.21 -104.09 -11.21
CA LEU A 522 -42.89 -104.64 -12.52
C LEU A 522 -41.92 -105.83 -12.42
N GLU A 523 -40.92 -105.78 -11.54
CA GLU A 523 -40.02 -106.91 -11.29
C GLU A 523 -40.76 -108.17 -10.79
N ARG A 524 -41.69 -108.00 -9.83
CA ARG A 524 -42.59 -109.07 -9.38
C ARG A 524 -43.44 -109.59 -10.54
N THR A 525 -44.03 -108.70 -11.33
CA THR A 525 -44.84 -109.09 -12.51
C THR A 525 -44.03 -109.88 -13.55
N LEU A 526 -42.76 -109.53 -13.78
CA LEU A 526 -41.87 -110.29 -14.67
C LEU A 526 -41.58 -111.69 -14.12
N SER A 527 -41.35 -111.82 -12.82
CA SER A 527 -41.16 -113.11 -12.14
C SER A 527 -42.40 -113.99 -12.26
N ASP A 528 -43.58 -113.43 -11.96
CA ASP A 528 -44.86 -114.15 -12.02
C ASP A 528 -45.18 -114.62 -13.44
N LEU A 529 -44.98 -113.77 -14.45
CA LEU A 529 -45.16 -114.15 -15.86
C LEU A 529 -44.15 -115.21 -16.32
N ALA A 530 -42.91 -115.20 -15.83
CA ALA A 530 -41.92 -116.23 -16.11
C ALA A 530 -42.29 -117.58 -15.48
N ALA A 531 -42.85 -117.58 -14.27
CA ALA A 531 -43.41 -118.76 -13.61
C ALA A 531 -44.62 -119.31 -14.40
N ILE A 532 -45.59 -118.46 -14.77
CA ILE A 532 -46.76 -118.84 -15.58
C ILE A 532 -46.32 -119.44 -16.92
N ARG A 533 -45.29 -118.87 -17.58
CA ARG A 533 -44.75 -119.43 -18.83
C ARG A 533 -44.23 -120.85 -18.65
N THR A 534 -43.56 -121.11 -17.52
CA THR A 534 -43.04 -122.43 -17.17
C THR A 534 -44.19 -123.42 -16.98
N GLU A 535 -45.21 -123.06 -16.20
CA GLU A 535 -46.42 -123.87 -15.99
C GLU A 535 -47.17 -124.16 -17.30
N VAL A 536 -47.28 -123.19 -18.22
CA VAL A 536 -47.91 -123.40 -19.54
C VAL A 536 -47.08 -124.35 -20.41
N SER A 537 -45.75 -124.24 -20.38
CA SER A 537 -44.86 -125.18 -21.08
C SER A 537 -44.96 -126.60 -20.50
N ASP A 538 -45.02 -126.74 -19.19
CA ASP A 538 -45.20 -128.01 -18.49
C ASP A 538 -46.56 -128.64 -18.80
N MET A 539 -47.62 -127.83 -18.87
CA MET A 539 -48.94 -128.26 -19.32
C MET A 539 -48.90 -128.80 -20.76
N ALA A 540 -48.24 -128.10 -21.69
CA ALA A 540 -48.06 -128.58 -23.06
C ALA A 540 -47.38 -129.95 -23.11
N ARG A 541 -46.27 -130.13 -22.37
CA ARG A 541 -45.55 -131.42 -22.29
C ARG A 541 -46.43 -132.54 -21.73
N ARG A 542 -47.27 -132.26 -20.72
CA ARG A 542 -48.23 -133.24 -20.16
C ARG A 542 -49.34 -133.62 -21.15
N ILE A 543 -49.85 -132.66 -21.92
CA ILE A 543 -50.85 -132.93 -22.97
C ILE A 543 -50.27 -133.83 -24.07
N PHE A 544 -49.05 -133.56 -24.54
CA PHE A 544 -48.37 -134.44 -25.51
C PHE A 544 -48.12 -135.86 -24.96
N ALA A 545 -47.75 -136.00 -23.70
CA ALA A 545 -47.58 -137.30 -23.07
C ALA A 545 -48.89 -138.09 -22.95
N LEU A 546 -50.01 -137.40 -22.66
CA LEU A 546 -51.34 -138.03 -22.60
C LEU A 546 -51.87 -138.41 -23.99
N ASP A 547 -51.58 -137.60 -25.01
CA ASP A 547 -51.91 -137.87 -26.42
C ASP A 547 -51.25 -139.17 -26.89
N GLU A 548 -49.97 -139.36 -26.59
CA GLU A 548 -49.25 -140.59 -26.91
C GLU A 548 -49.78 -141.82 -26.15
N ARG A 549 -50.08 -141.68 -24.84
CA ARG A 549 -50.73 -142.77 -24.08
C ARG A 549 -52.13 -143.12 -24.60
N THR A 550 -52.87 -142.14 -25.11
CA THR A 550 -54.20 -142.37 -25.70
C THR A 550 -54.09 -143.11 -27.04
N ARG A 551 -53.06 -142.82 -27.86
CA ARG A 551 -52.75 -143.62 -29.07
C ARG A 551 -52.39 -145.06 -28.72
N GLU A 552 -51.55 -145.27 -27.71
CA GLU A 552 -51.15 -146.60 -27.23
C GLU A 552 -52.39 -147.42 -26.80
N VAL A 553 -53.29 -146.83 -26.00
CA VAL A 553 -54.55 -147.47 -25.60
C VAL A 553 -55.47 -147.73 -26.80
N SER A 554 -55.55 -146.83 -27.77
CA SER A 554 -56.32 -147.04 -29.00
C SER A 554 -55.83 -148.27 -29.78
N GLY A 555 -54.52 -148.43 -29.95
CA GLY A 555 -53.95 -149.62 -30.59
C GLY A 555 -54.23 -150.94 -29.83
N ILE A 556 -54.29 -150.89 -28.50
CA ILE A 556 -54.71 -152.03 -27.67
C ILE A 556 -56.19 -152.35 -27.89
N VAL A 557 -57.07 -151.34 -27.91
CA VAL A 557 -58.52 -151.51 -28.13
C VAL A 557 -58.81 -152.08 -29.53
N ASP A 558 -58.06 -151.65 -30.53
CA ASP A 558 -58.11 -152.19 -31.88
C ASP A 558 -57.72 -153.68 -31.89
N SER A 559 -56.63 -154.03 -31.20
CA SER A 559 -56.19 -155.43 -31.06
C SER A 559 -57.20 -156.30 -30.30
N VAL A 560 -57.86 -155.77 -29.26
CA VAL A 560 -58.92 -156.47 -28.52
C VAL A 560 -60.17 -156.65 -29.37
N LYS A 561 -60.50 -155.67 -30.22
CA LYS A 561 -61.59 -155.81 -31.20
C LYS A 561 -61.28 -156.94 -32.18
N ASP A 562 -60.08 -156.96 -32.77
CA ASP A 562 -59.69 -158.00 -33.72
C ASP A 562 -59.74 -159.41 -33.09
N LEU A 563 -59.35 -159.54 -31.82
CA LEU A 563 -59.49 -160.79 -31.04
C LEU A 563 -60.96 -161.15 -30.76
N ALA A 564 -61.82 -160.17 -30.51
CA ALA A 564 -63.26 -160.38 -30.33
C ALA A 564 -63.95 -160.79 -31.64
N ASP A 565 -63.62 -160.15 -32.76
CA ASP A 565 -64.08 -160.54 -34.10
C ASP A 565 -63.63 -161.96 -34.47
N GLN A 566 -62.36 -162.32 -34.19
CA GLN A 566 -61.86 -163.70 -34.33
C GLN A 566 -62.61 -164.69 -33.42
N SER A 567 -62.87 -164.31 -32.17
CA SER A 567 -63.60 -165.15 -31.20
C SER A 567 -65.06 -165.35 -31.61
N ASN A 568 -65.72 -164.32 -32.16
CA ASN A 568 -67.06 -164.38 -32.74
C ASN A 568 -67.10 -165.37 -33.91
N MET A 569 -66.12 -165.29 -34.82
CA MET A 569 -65.98 -166.22 -35.96
C MET A 569 -65.69 -167.66 -35.51
N LEU A 570 -64.82 -167.88 -34.53
CA LEU A 570 -64.56 -169.20 -33.95
C LEU A 570 -65.82 -169.77 -33.26
N ALA A 571 -66.55 -168.95 -32.53
CA ALA A 571 -67.80 -169.33 -31.88
C ALA A 571 -68.91 -169.67 -32.89
N ILE A 572 -69.00 -168.95 -34.01
CA ILE A 572 -69.89 -169.28 -35.14
C ILE A 572 -69.51 -170.64 -35.73
N ASN A 573 -68.24 -170.88 -36.03
CA ASN A 573 -67.77 -172.16 -36.58
C ASN A 573 -68.04 -173.33 -35.60
N ALA A 574 -67.79 -173.13 -34.30
CA ALA A 574 -68.08 -174.11 -33.27
C ALA A 574 -69.58 -174.39 -33.12
N ALA A 575 -70.45 -173.37 -33.24
CA ALA A 575 -71.90 -173.54 -33.20
C ALA A 575 -72.43 -174.33 -34.41
N ILE A 576 -71.84 -174.10 -35.59
CA ILE A 576 -72.16 -174.86 -36.82
C ILE A 576 -71.78 -176.34 -36.66
N GLU A 577 -70.56 -176.64 -36.22
CA GLU A 577 -70.10 -178.04 -36.07
C GLU A 577 -70.81 -178.76 -34.90
N ALA A 578 -71.18 -178.04 -33.84
CA ALA A 578 -72.03 -178.56 -32.78
C ALA A 578 -73.44 -178.91 -33.27
N ALA A 579 -74.05 -178.07 -34.12
CA ALA A 579 -75.35 -178.38 -34.74
C ALA A 579 -75.25 -179.58 -35.70
N ARG A 580 -74.14 -179.69 -36.43
CA ARG A 580 -73.83 -180.83 -37.33
C ARG A 580 -73.69 -182.16 -36.58
N SER A 581 -73.21 -182.11 -35.33
CA SER A 581 -72.98 -183.27 -34.46
C SER A 581 -74.24 -183.78 -33.74
N GLY A 582 -75.42 -183.20 -34.00
CA GLY A 582 -76.70 -183.67 -33.49
C GLY A 582 -76.80 -183.68 -31.95
N GLU A 583 -77.42 -184.74 -31.39
CA GLU A 583 -77.56 -184.94 -29.94
C GLU A 583 -76.22 -184.85 -29.18
N SER A 584 -75.14 -185.41 -29.73
CA SER A 584 -73.82 -185.39 -29.10
C SER A 584 -73.19 -183.98 -29.06
N GLY A 585 -73.58 -183.09 -29.98
CA GLY A 585 -73.07 -181.71 -30.04
C GLY A 585 -73.81 -180.71 -29.14
N ARG A 586 -74.94 -181.09 -28.53
CA ARG A 586 -75.88 -180.15 -27.87
C ARG A 586 -75.24 -179.29 -26.79
N GLY A 587 -74.33 -179.85 -25.98
CA GLY A 587 -73.59 -179.13 -24.95
C GLY A 587 -72.63 -178.09 -25.53
N PHE A 588 -71.83 -178.48 -26.52
CA PHE A 588 -70.92 -177.58 -27.24
C PHE A 588 -71.69 -176.43 -27.94
N GLY A 589 -72.88 -176.69 -28.48
CA GLY A 589 -73.73 -175.69 -29.13
C GLY A 589 -74.35 -174.66 -28.16
N VAL A 590 -74.39 -174.94 -26.86
CA VAL A 590 -74.71 -173.93 -25.83
C VAL A 590 -73.48 -173.07 -25.56
N VAL A 591 -72.32 -173.70 -25.28
CA VAL A 591 -71.06 -172.97 -25.01
C VAL A 591 -70.65 -172.08 -26.17
N ALA A 592 -70.81 -172.54 -27.42
CA ALA A 592 -70.51 -171.75 -28.61
C ALA A 592 -71.43 -170.53 -28.78
N ARG A 593 -72.71 -170.63 -28.40
CA ARG A 593 -73.61 -169.45 -28.39
C ARG A 593 -73.26 -168.46 -27.29
N GLU A 594 -72.86 -168.95 -26.12
CA GLU A 594 -72.39 -168.10 -25.02
C GLU A 594 -71.09 -167.36 -25.40
N MET A 595 -70.11 -168.06 -25.97
CA MET A 595 -68.88 -167.45 -26.51
C MET A 595 -69.20 -166.41 -27.59
N ARG A 596 -70.19 -166.66 -28.47
CA ARG A 596 -70.62 -165.69 -29.47
C ARG A 596 -71.22 -164.43 -28.82
N GLY A 597 -72.05 -164.59 -27.79
CA GLY A 597 -72.62 -163.48 -27.03
C GLY A 597 -71.56 -162.63 -26.33
N LEU A 598 -70.58 -163.27 -25.70
CA LEU A 598 -69.43 -162.59 -25.06
C LEU A 598 -68.54 -161.86 -26.08
N ALA A 599 -68.34 -162.44 -27.27
CA ALA A 599 -67.58 -161.82 -28.35
C ALA A 599 -68.31 -160.60 -28.92
N ASP A 600 -69.63 -160.68 -29.16
CA ASP A 600 -70.44 -159.54 -29.62
C ASP A 600 -70.47 -158.41 -28.57
N GLN A 601 -70.62 -158.75 -27.29
CA GLN A 601 -70.49 -157.79 -26.19
C GLN A 601 -69.09 -157.13 -26.17
N SER A 602 -68.03 -157.87 -26.47
CA SER A 602 -66.66 -157.33 -26.54
C SER A 602 -66.45 -156.40 -27.74
N ILE A 603 -67.07 -156.69 -28.89
CA ILE A 603 -67.09 -155.80 -30.07
C ILE A 603 -67.85 -154.50 -29.75
N GLN A 604 -69.01 -154.59 -29.10
CA GLN A 604 -69.77 -153.40 -28.67
C GLN A 604 -69.02 -152.58 -27.61
N ALA A 605 -68.36 -153.24 -26.66
CA ALA A 605 -67.54 -152.57 -25.63
C ALA A 605 -66.33 -151.85 -26.24
N THR A 606 -65.59 -152.48 -27.16
CA THR A 606 -64.46 -151.86 -27.85
C THR A 606 -64.87 -150.67 -28.72
N HIS A 607 -66.03 -150.73 -29.39
CA HIS A 607 -66.59 -149.56 -30.10
C HIS A 607 -66.83 -148.38 -29.16
N ARG A 608 -67.48 -148.63 -28.01
CA ARG A 608 -67.76 -147.59 -27.00
C ARG A 608 -66.49 -147.03 -26.36
N ILE A 609 -65.46 -147.85 -26.17
CA ILE A 609 -64.15 -147.36 -25.70
C ILE A 609 -63.50 -146.48 -26.77
N ARG A 610 -63.58 -146.84 -28.05
CA ARG A 610 -63.04 -146.01 -29.15
C ARG A 610 -63.71 -144.63 -29.22
N GLU A 611 -65.04 -144.55 -29.10
CA GLU A 611 -65.76 -143.27 -29.01
C GLU A 611 -65.25 -142.37 -27.86
N VAL A 612 -64.95 -142.97 -26.70
CA VAL A 612 -64.37 -142.25 -25.56
C VAL A 612 -62.95 -141.77 -25.84
N LEU A 613 -62.11 -142.61 -26.47
CA LEU A 613 -60.73 -142.25 -26.85
C LEU A 613 -60.68 -141.15 -27.91
N ASP A 614 -61.57 -141.16 -28.90
CA ASP A 614 -61.72 -140.10 -29.89
C ASP A 614 -62.15 -138.77 -29.24
N GLY A 615 -63.07 -138.84 -28.28
CA GLY A 615 -63.46 -137.69 -27.45
C GLY A 615 -62.29 -137.11 -26.66
N VAL A 616 -61.53 -137.97 -25.97
CA VAL A 616 -60.32 -137.58 -25.21
C VAL A 616 -59.27 -136.97 -26.15
N SER A 617 -59.05 -137.55 -27.34
CA SER A 617 -58.15 -137.01 -28.37
C SER A 617 -58.58 -135.61 -28.86
N ASN A 618 -59.88 -135.36 -29.04
CA ASN A 618 -60.34 -134.02 -29.39
C ASN A 618 -60.12 -133.02 -28.24
N SER A 619 -60.46 -133.39 -27.00
CA SER A 619 -60.22 -132.54 -25.82
C SER A 619 -58.73 -132.22 -25.62
N MET A 620 -57.82 -133.15 -25.87
CA MET A 620 -56.37 -132.89 -25.83
C MET A 620 -55.92 -131.92 -26.92
N ARG A 621 -56.43 -132.06 -28.16
CA ARG A 621 -56.15 -131.10 -29.25
C ARG A 621 -56.71 -129.70 -28.99
N GLU A 622 -57.79 -129.58 -28.22
CA GLU A 622 -58.31 -128.30 -27.74
C GLU A 622 -57.44 -127.72 -26.62
N ALA A 623 -57.04 -128.54 -25.65
CA ALA A 623 -56.13 -128.15 -24.57
C ALA A 623 -54.76 -127.69 -25.10
N ALA A 624 -54.19 -128.39 -26.09
CA ALA A 624 -52.92 -128.01 -26.73
C ALA A 624 -53.02 -126.64 -27.40
N ARG A 625 -54.07 -126.39 -28.20
CA ARG A 625 -54.34 -125.08 -28.83
C ARG A 625 -54.60 -123.97 -27.81
N SER A 626 -55.14 -124.31 -26.64
CA SER A 626 -55.31 -123.36 -25.53
C SER A 626 -53.96 -123.00 -24.87
N SER A 627 -53.11 -124.01 -24.66
CA SER A 627 -51.75 -123.86 -24.10
C SER A 627 -50.84 -123.04 -25.02
N GLU A 628 -50.86 -123.28 -26.33
CA GLU A 628 -50.12 -122.50 -27.34
C GLU A 628 -50.54 -121.01 -27.33
N LYS A 629 -51.85 -120.74 -27.31
CA LYS A 629 -52.39 -119.38 -27.14
C LYS A 629 -52.03 -118.77 -25.77
N GLY A 630 -51.80 -119.61 -24.76
CA GLY A 630 -51.32 -119.21 -23.44
C GLY A 630 -49.88 -118.70 -23.48
N ASP A 631 -48.95 -119.47 -24.06
CA ASP A 631 -47.52 -119.07 -24.15
C ASP A 631 -47.38 -117.79 -24.98
N GLU A 632 -48.08 -117.66 -26.11
CA GLU A 632 -48.03 -116.44 -26.93
C GLU A 632 -48.56 -115.21 -26.17
N ARG A 633 -49.65 -115.33 -25.40
CA ARG A 633 -50.13 -114.23 -24.55
C ARG A 633 -49.11 -113.86 -23.47
N VAL A 634 -48.51 -114.85 -22.81
CA VAL A 634 -47.48 -114.61 -21.78
C VAL A 634 -46.23 -113.97 -22.39
N ARG A 635 -45.82 -114.37 -23.60
CA ARG A 635 -44.72 -113.76 -24.36
C ARG A 635 -44.99 -112.29 -24.65
N LEU A 636 -46.19 -111.95 -25.13
CA LEU A 636 -46.59 -110.56 -25.38
C LEU A 636 -46.67 -109.74 -24.08
N SER A 637 -47.19 -110.32 -22.98
CA SER A 637 -47.20 -109.66 -21.67
C SER A 637 -45.79 -109.40 -21.11
N LEU A 638 -44.86 -110.35 -21.26
CA LEU A 638 -43.46 -110.16 -20.84
C LEU A 638 -42.78 -109.01 -21.59
N ASP A 639 -43.06 -108.87 -22.89
CA ASP A 639 -42.49 -107.79 -23.72
C ASP A 639 -43.07 -106.41 -23.34
N ALA A 640 -44.38 -106.35 -23.09
CA ALA A 640 -45.05 -105.15 -22.59
C ALA A 640 -44.51 -104.71 -21.22
N VAL A 641 -44.35 -105.65 -20.27
CA VAL A 641 -43.84 -105.35 -18.92
C VAL A 641 -42.37 -104.92 -18.96
N ARG A 642 -41.54 -105.51 -19.85
CA ARG A 642 -40.16 -105.04 -20.10
C ARG A 642 -40.12 -103.61 -20.63
N THR A 643 -41.02 -103.28 -21.56
CA THR A 643 -41.14 -101.93 -22.12
C THR A 643 -41.53 -100.93 -21.03
N SER A 644 -42.51 -101.27 -20.17
CA SER A 644 -42.86 -100.46 -19.01
C SER A 644 -41.70 -100.31 -18.02
N SER A 645 -40.93 -101.37 -17.74
CA SER A 645 -39.77 -101.32 -16.85
C SER A 645 -38.70 -100.35 -17.37
N ALA A 646 -38.42 -100.34 -18.68
CA ALA A 646 -37.51 -99.36 -19.29
C ALA A 646 -38.03 -97.91 -19.16
N GLN A 647 -39.34 -97.70 -19.31
CA GLN A 647 -39.97 -96.37 -19.11
C GLN A 647 -39.89 -95.90 -17.65
N PHE A 648 -40.08 -96.80 -16.68
CA PHE A 648 -39.93 -96.48 -15.25
C PHE A 648 -38.48 -96.13 -14.89
N GLN A 649 -37.48 -96.80 -15.49
CA GLN A 649 -36.08 -96.42 -15.31
C GLN A 649 -35.81 -95.01 -15.87
N GLN A 650 -36.31 -94.68 -17.07
CA GLN A 650 -36.18 -93.33 -17.62
C GLN A 650 -36.87 -92.26 -16.75
N LEU A 651 -38.02 -92.58 -16.14
CA LEU A 651 -38.68 -91.68 -15.18
C LEU A 651 -37.82 -91.47 -13.92
N ALA A 652 -37.17 -92.51 -13.39
CA ALA A 652 -36.27 -92.39 -12.25
C ALA A 652 -35.07 -91.47 -12.56
N ASP A 653 -34.49 -91.59 -13.76
CA ASP A 653 -33.40 -90.73 -14.21
C ASP A 653 -33.85 -89.24 -14.29
N ILE A 654 -35.02 -88.98 -14.90
CA ILE A 654 -35.63 -87.63 -14.99
C ILE A 654 -35.91 -87.02 -13.59
N ILE A 655 -36.35 -87.85 -12.63
CA ILE A 655 -36.58 -87.41 -11.25
C ILE A 655 -35.25 -87.07 -10.56
N GLY A 656 -34.19 -87.86 -10.81
CA GLY A 656 -32.83 -87.57 -10.34
C GLY A 656 -32.30 -86.23 -10.86
N ASP A 657 -32.44 -85.96 -12.15
CA ASP A 657 -32.06 -84.67 -12.77
C ASP A 657 -32.90 -83.51 -12.24
N THR A 658 -34.20 -83.71 -12.00
CA THR A 658 -35.08 -82.72 -11.37
C THR A 658 -34.62 -82.39 -9.96
N SER A 659 -34.33 -83.41 -9.14
CA SER A 659 -33.79 -83.28 -7.78
C SER A 659 -32.44 -82.54 -7.78
N SER A 660 -31.58 -82.78 -8.78
CA SER A 660 -30.32 -82.06 -8.97
C SER A 660 -30.53 -80.58 -9.32
N SER A 661 -31.46 -80.30 -10.24
CA SER A 661 -31.83 -78.95 -10.65
C SER A 661 -32.39 -78.14 -9.48
N VAL A 662 -33.22 -78.75 -8.63
CA VAL A 662 -33.74 -78.11 -7.41
C VAL A 662 -32.61 -77.71 -6.46
N ARG A 663 -31.62 -78.58 -6.22
CA ARG A 663 -30.45 -78.24 -5.38
C ARG A 663 -29.68 -77.03 -5.93
N GLN A 664 -29.51 -76.94 -7.26
CA GLN A 664 -28.87 -75.80 -7.90
C GLN A 664 -29.68 -74.51 -7.73
N ILE A 665 -31.01 -74.57 -7.87
CA ILE A 665 -31.90 -73.43 -7.61
C ILE A 665 -31.80 -72.96 -6.17
N THR A 666 -31.83 -73.88 -5.19
CA THR A 666 -31.67 -73.52 -3.76
C THR A 666 -30.33 -72.83 -3.50
N ALA A 667 -29.23 -73.34 -4.05
CA ALA A 667 -27.91 -72.72 -3.90
C ALA A 667 -27.84 -71.32 -4.54
N ALA A 668 -28.43 -71.14 -5.72
CA ALA A 668 -28.52 -69.83 -6.39
C ALA A 668 -29.34 -68.83 -5.57
N VAL A 669 -30.47 -69.26 -4.99
CA VAL A 669 -31.31 -68.42 -4.12
C VAL A 669 -30.58 -68.03 -2.82
N SER A 670 -29.81 -68.93 -2.22
CA SER A 670 -28.97 -68.59 -1.05
C SER A 670 -27.88 -67.57 -1.39
N ALA A 671 -27.24 -67.69 -2.56
CA ALA A 671 -26.29 -66.69 -3.03
C ALA A 671 -26.97 -65.34 -3.32
N GLN A 672 -28.20 -65.36 -3.85
CA GLN A 672 -29.01 -64.18 -4.13
C GLN A 672 -29.42 -63.43 -2.85
N ASP A 673 -29.85 -64.11 -1.78
CA ASP A 673 -30.17 -63.48 -0.50
C ASP A 673 -28.93 -62.79 0.11
N ALA A 674 -27.78 -63.48 0.11
CA ALA A 674 -26.49 -62.88 0.52
C ALA A 674 -26.13 -61.63 -0.31
N GLY A 675 -26.28 -61.69 -1.63
CA GLY A 675 -26.08 -60.56 -2.53
C GLY A 675 -27.01 -59.38 -2.22
N THR A 676 -28.31 -59.63 -2.00
CA THR A 676 -29.26 -58.57 -1.62
C THR A 676 -28.93 -57.93 -0.27
N HIS A 677 -28.38 -58.70 0.68
CA HIS A 677 -27.94 -58.17 1.96
C HIS A 677 -26.74 -57.21 1.78
N GLN A 678 -25.76 -57.58 0.96
CA GLN A 678 -24.62 -56.71 0.62
C GLN A 678 -25.07 -55.43 -0.12
N MET A 679 -26.01 -55.55 -1.07
CA MET A 679 -26.59 -54.38 -1.75
C MET A 679 -27.30 -53.44 -0.77
N ALA A 680 -28.06 -53.97 0.19
CA ALA A 680 -28.72 -53.17 1.22
C ALA A 680 -27.72 -52.42 2.12
N GLN A 681 -26.60 -53.05 2.49
CA GLN A 681 -25.51 -52.40 3.23
C GLN A 681 -24.87 -51.27 2.40
N ALA A 682 -24.52 -51.52 1.15
CA ALA A 682 -23.94 -50.51 0.25
C ALA A 682 -24.88 -49.31 0.03
N ILE A 683 -26.19 -49.54 -0.06
CA ILE A 683 -27.21 -48.49 -0.11
C ILE A 683 -27.21 -47.62 1.18
N GLN A 684 -27.09 -48.24 2.36
CA GLN A 684 -27.00 -47.49 3.61
C GLN A 684 -25.70 -46.65 3.69
N GLU A 685 -24.57 -47.21 3.26
CA GLU A 685 -23.28 -46.50 3.22
C GLU A 685 -23.31 -45.30 2.26
N LEU A 686 -23.85 -45.48 1.05
CA LEU A 686 -24.04 -44.43 0.06
C LEU A 686 -24.95 -43.31 0.59
N SER A 687 -26.06 -43.66 1.25
CA SER A 687 -26.96 -42.69 1.90
C SER A 687 -26.21 -41.85 2.95
N GLY A 688 -25.42 -42.50 3.80
CA GLY A 688 -24.56 -41.83 4.78
C GLY A 688 -23.42 -41.01 4.15
N GLN A 689 -22.94 -41.37 2.96
CA GLN A 689 -21.98 -40.56 2.20
C GLN A 689 -22.63 -39.32 1.59
N MET A 690 -23.84 -39.44 1.04
CA MET A 690 -24.58 -38.31 0.50
C MET A 690 -24.95 -37.27 1.56
N GLN A 691 -25.35 -37.69 2.76
CA GLN A 691 -25.59 -36.76 3.88
C GLN A 691 -24.34 -35.97 4.25
N ARG A 692 -23.16 -36.63 4.24
CA ARG A 692 -21.87 -35.95 4.42
C ARG A 692 -21.58 -34.98 3.28
N THR A 693 -21.84 -35.37 2.03
CA THR A 693 -21.67 -34.49 0.86
C THR A 693 -22.54 -33.23 0.97
N LEU A 694 -23.82 -33.34 1.36
CA LEU A 694 -24.68 -32.16 1.60
C LEU A 694 -24.13 -31.23 2.67
N LYS A 695 -23.62 -31.78 3.77
CA LYS A 695 -22.99 -30.99 4.84
C LYS A 695 -21.76 -30.24 4.32
N THR A 696 -20.90 -30.89 3.55
CA THR A 696 -19.73 -30.25 2.93
C THR A 696 -20.12 -29.17 1.92
N VAL A 697 -21.21 -29.36 1.16
CA VAL A 697 -21.75 -28.31 0.27
C VAL A 697 -22.25 -27.11 1.07
N GLN A 698 -22.96 -27.32 2.18
CA GLN A 698 -23.39 -26.24 3.08
C GLN A 698 -22.20 -25.47 3.67
N GLU A 699 -21.20 -26.17 4.19
CA GLU A 699 -19.94 -25.57 4.69
C GLU A 699 -19.20 -24.78 3.59
N THR A 700 -19.21 -25.29 2.34
CA THR A 700 -18.62 -24.61 1.18
C THR A 700 -19.40 -23.35 0.81
N GLN A 701 -20.74 -23.38 0.85
CA GLN A 701 -21.57 -22.20 0.62
C GLN A 701 -21.37 -21.13 1.71
N GLU A 702 -21.17 -21.51 2.98
CA GLU A 702 -20.84 -20.58 4.05
C GLU A 702 -19.46 -19.94 3.86
N ALA A 703 -18.42 -20.74 3.60
CA ALA A 703 -17.09 -20.23 3.28
C ALA A 703 -17.11 -19.30 2.06
N THR A 704 -17.89 -19.63 1.04
CA THR A 704 -18.09 -18.80 -0.17
C THR A 704 -18.70 -17.43 0.17
N ARG A 705 -19.65 -17.35 1.11
CA ARG A 705 -20.19 -16.06 1.61
C ARG A 705 -19.14 -15.25 2.38
N SER A 706 -18.25 -15.90 3.14
CA SER A 706 -17.15 -15.20 3.81
C SER A 706 -16.14 -14.63 2.80
N VAL A 707 -15.81 -15.38 1.74
CA VAL A 707 -14.91 -14.89 0.67
C VAL A 707 -15.55 -13.76 -0.13
N GLN A 708 -16.87 -13.83 -0.42
CA GLN A 708 -17.64 -12.72 -1.01
C GLN A 708 -17.46 -11.42 -0.20
N SER A 709 -17.72 -11.49 1.11
CA SER A 709 -17.63 -10.33 2.01
C SER A 709 -16.19 -9.77 2.11
N LEU A 710 -15.18 -10.64 2.06
CA LEU A 710 -13.77 -10.23 2.01
C LEU A 710 -13.44 -9.50 0.70
N ALA A 711 -13.90 -10.02 -0.45
CA ALA A 711 -13.70 -9.38 -1.75
C ALA A 711 -14.37 -8.01 -1.83
N GLU A 712 -15.62 -7.89 -1.35
CA GLU A 712 -16.35 -6.62 -1.23
C GLU A 712 -15.60 -5.63 -0.32
N SER A 713 -15.06 -6.11 0.81
CA SER A 713 -14.26 -5.29 1.73
C SER A 713 -12.94 -4.81 1.09
N MET A 714 -12.23 -5.68 0.37
CA MET A 714 -10.99 -5.33 -0.36
C MET A 714 -11.25 -4.29 -1.45
N SER A 715 -12.34 -4.46 -2.23
CA SER A 715 -12.78 -3.49 -3.24
C SER A 715 -13.17 -2.15 -2.61
N GLY A 716 -13.88 -2.18 -1.48
CA GLY A 716 -14.22 -1.00 -0.68
C GLY A 716 -12.99 -0.24 -0.20
N MET A 717 -11.99 -0.94 0.37
CA MET A 717 -10.73 -0.33 0.79
C MET A 717 -9.98 0.28 -0.40
N ALA A 718 -9.82 -0.45 -1.51
CA ALA A 718 -9.17 0.07 -2.72
C ALA A 718 -9.84 1.36 -3.23
N SER A 719 -11.17 1.38 -3.29
CA SER A 719 -11.96 2.56 -3.70
C SER A 719 -11.78 3.75 -2.74
N GLN A 720 -11.72 3.50 -1.43
CA GLN A 720 -11.46 4.54 -0.42
C GLN A 720 -10.03 5.09 -0.53
N THR A 721 -9.03 4.22 -0.70
CA THR A 721 -7.62 4.62 -0.86
C THR A 721 -7.43 5.52 -2.08
N LEU A 722 -8.00 5.15 -3.24
CA LEU A 722 -7.94 5.98 -4.46
C LEU A 722 -8.62 7.34 -4.28
N LYS A 723 -9.76 7.40 -3.57
CA LYS A 723 -10.45 8.67 -3.26
C LYS A 723 -9.67 9.54 -2.26
N ALA A 724 -8.97 8.94 -1.31
CA ALA A 724 -8.22 9.67 -0.27
C ALA A 724 -7.03 10.45 -0.84
N GLU A 725 -6.45 10.02 -1.98
CA GLU A 725 -5.40 10.75 -2.69
C GLU A 725 -5.91 11.94 -3.53
N GLY A 726 -7.20 12.28 -3.45
CA GLY A 726 -7.79 13.38 -4.23
C GLY A 726 -7.96 13.08 -5.71
N LEU A 727 -7.72 11.84 -6.14
CA LEU A 727 -7.99 11.38 -7.48
C LEU A 727 -9.46 10.96 -7.56
N SER A 728 -10.24 11.69 -8.35
CA SER A 728 -11.56 11.22 -8.76
C SER A 728 -11.37 9.89 -9.49
N VAL A 729 -11.87 8.81 -8.89
CA VAL A 729 -12.09 7.52 -9.55
C VAL A 729 -12.72 7.81 -10.92
N PRO A 730 -12.10 7.40 -12.04
CA PRO A 730 -12.75 7.49 -13.33
C PRO A 730 -14.06 6.72 -13.24
N ALA A 731 -15.18 7.40 -13.49
CA ALA A 731 -16.51 6.81 -13.45
C ALA A 731 -16.73 5.91 -14.70
N THR A 732 -15.92 4.85 -14.81
CA THR A 732 -15.98 3.87 -15.89
C THR A 732 -17.16 2.93 -15.65
N GLN A 733 -18.33 3.37 -16.11
CA GLN A 733 -19.38 2.52 -16.67
C GLN A 733 -19.84 1.33 -15.82
N ALA A 734 -20.30 1.58 -14.59
CA ALA A 734 -21.22 0.68 -13.90
C ALA A 734 -22.67 0.87 -14.41
N GLN A 735 -22.89 0.75 -15.73
CA GLN A 735 -24.23 0.89 -16.32
C GLN A 735 -24.37 0.21 -17.70
N ALA A 736 -24.03 -1.08 -17.79
CA ALA A 736 -24.37 -1.93 -18.94
C ALA A 736 -24.24 -3.46 -18.65
N ARG A 737 -25.03 -4.00 -17.72
CA ARG A 737 -25.58 -5.37 -17.76
C ARG A 737 -26.64 -5.57 -16.70
#